data_AF-A0AAE0X2D5-F1
#
_entry.id   AF-A0AAE0X2D5-F1
#
_cell.length_a   1.000
_cell.length_b   1.000
_cell.length_c   1.000
_cell.angle_alpha   90.00
_cell.angle_beta   90.00
_cell.angle_gamma   90.00
#
_symmetry.space_group_name_H-M   'P 1'
#
loop_
_entity.id
_entity.type
_entity.pdbx_description
1 polymer ?
#
loop_
_entity_poly.entity_id
_entity_poly.type
_entity_poly.pdbx_seq_one_letter_code
_entity_poly.pdbx_strand_id
1 'polypeptide(L)'
;MDPLSALSVATAVVAFVDFGAKLATRSFEIASSRTGQPPTVVKLHESATELASIAGAAHGRTREFVASYRDHPHADSFARLEEECHEVERKLGAALDKLTAVPRKKWIMGGSQAWVAVRSLWSDGEMDELQAKLDRIRSQVKMHVLMCIWEESQKTSERAKGVEQGVGDVLSIVRRMEGTMSVLHAEFTKQAQEDQDPISSSESPIFKQAAATATSPLALDATSQNPSVEQIANKILEGLRFEGMTTRAERIPTAYPETFQWLFSRQENFKDWLRLPDTGVFWITGKPASGKSTLMKYISTHQSLRSYLHAWAGEAELLIASIYFWGPGSRIQKSRDGLLRSLLYQLLSVRPDLCNVVTPGRYSLLELAGTGVKLPDWEWAELMESLNRLAAAIQGQSRLALFVDGLDEYLGDQEGLVKFLKRLQQDYGLKLCVSSRPWNVFSDEFQFSPSLRMEDLTKPDIDIYIQGSLGSNLAIQQLQRLEPASIAELLEAIRSRAQGVFLWVVLVVEQLRITVRDNPRLPEVWKVFDSLPSDLEQLYEAIESKLDAQQQQEASKLYQLVMVWKRMWSSQVEATFIWLAVNCLDPTEPVAYPDRDKEPLILPLVTRLLSGHTKGILQIFAPAAATSSIPPKIDFLHRTAFDWLRIRHNWTRICAQGPADYQPVLVLIAVLVS
;
A
#
# COMPACT_ATOMS: atom_id res chain seq x y z
N MET A 1 -28.83 -14.76 -13.62
CA MET A 1 -29.71 -13.56 -13.50
C MET A 1 -29.74 -12.88 -14.87
N ASP A 2 -30.81 -12.19 -15.26
CA ASP A 2 -30.91 -11.63 -16.63
C ASP A 2 -29.89 -10.48 -16.84
N PRO A 3 -28.96 -10.57 -17.83
CA PRO A 3 -28.01 -9.50 -18.17
C PRO A 3 -28.68 -8.14 -18.41
N LEU A 4 -29.94 -8.12 -18.84
CA LEU A 4 -30.71 -6.89 -19.06
C LEU A 4 -31.02 -6.14 -17.75
N SER A 5 -31.17 -6.84 -16.63
CA SER A 5 -31.40 -6.21 -15.31
C SER A 5 -30.12 -5.54 -14.80
N ALA A 6 -28.96 -6.20 -14.92
CA ALA A 6 -27.66 -5.62 -14.58
C ALA A 6 -27.34 -4.41 -15.47
N LEU A 7 -27.64 -4.51 -16.78
CA LEU A 7 -27.49 -3.42 -17.74
C LEU A 7 -28.39 -2.22 -17.39
N SER A 8 -29.66 -2.45 -17.02
CA SER A 8 -30.60 -1.40 -16.62
C SER A 8 -30.12 -0.60 -15.40
N VAL A 9 -29.51 -1.28 -14.42
CA VAL A 9 -28.90 -0.65 -13.25
C VAL A 9 -27.65 0.13 -13.65
N ALA A 10 -26.80 -0.46 -14.50
CA ALA A 10 -25.62 0.22 -15.05
C ALA A 10 -25.97 1.53 -15.74
N THR A 11 -26.97 1.49 -16.62
CA THR A 11 -27.45 2.66 -17.36
C THR A 11 -28.05 3.69 -16.43
N ALA A 12 -28.81 3.28 -15.41
CA ALA A 12 -29.39 4.20 -14.43
C ALA A 12 -28.32 4.92 -13.59
N VAL A 13 -27.31 4.19 -13.10
CA VAL A 13 -26.23 4.77 -12.28
C VAL A 13 -25.28 5.61 -13.13
N VAL A 14 -24.98 5.22 -14.37
CA VAL A 14 -24.16 6.04 -15.29
C VAL A 14 -24.90 7.32 -15.69
N ALA A 15 -26.20 7.25 -15.99
CA ALA A 15 -27.01 8.43 -16.26
C ALA A 15 -27.06 9.38 -15.06
N PHE A 16 -27.20 8.83 -13.84
CA PHE A 16 -27.11 9.59 -12.60
C PHE A 16 -25.74 10.28 -12.43
N VAL A 17 -24.64 9.56 -12.69
CA VAL A 17 -23.28 10.11 -12.57
C VAL A 17 -23.01 11.22 -13.60
N ASP A 18 -23.32 10.98 -14.87
CA ASP A 18 -23.06 11.96 -15.95
C ASP A 18 -23.91 13.22 -15.78
N PHE A 19 -25.15 13.09 -15.29
CA PHE A 19 -26.00 14.23 -15.00
C PHE A 19 -25.53 14.98 -13.74
N GLY A 20 -25.05 14.26 -12.71
CA GLY A 20 -24.43 14.82 -11.50
C GLY A 20 -23.18 15.63 -11.80
N ALA A 21 -22.31 15.11 -12.67
CA ALA A 21 -21.13 15.81 -13.14
C ALA A 21 -21.49 17.10 -13.91
N LYS A 22 -22.48 17.05 -14.81
CA LYS A 22 -22.97 18.24 -15.54
C LYS A 22 -23.59 19.29 -14.62
N LEU A 23 -24.30 18.88 -13.56
CA LEU A 23 -24.85 19.82 -12.57
C LEU A 23 -23.72 20.50 -11.79
N ALA A 24 -22.67 19.77 -11.41
CA ALA A 24 -21.49 20.33 -10.77
C ALA A 24 -20.77 21.33 -11.70
N THR A 25 -20.56 20.98 -12.98
CA THR A 25 -19.97 21.88 -13.98
C THR A 25 -20.81 23.13 -14.21
N ARG A 26 -22.14 23.01 -14.35
CA ARG A 26 -23.03 24.17 -14.51
C ARG A 26 -23.07 25.05 -13.25
N SER A 27 -23.00 24.44 -12.07
CA SER A 27 -22.89 25.16 -10.80
C SER A 27 -21.57 25.96 -10.73
N PHE A 28 -20.48 25.37 -11.23
CA PHE A 28 -19.17 26.02 -11.36
C PHE A 28 -19.18 27.18 -12.37
N GLU A 29 -19.78 27.00 -13.54
CA GLU A 29 -19.92 28.04 -14.57
C GLU A 29 -20.75 29.23 -14.05
N ILE A 30 -21.80 28.96 -13.28
CA ILE A 30 -22.60 30.01 -12.63
C ILE A 30 -21.78 30.71 -11.53
N ALA A 31 -21.01 29.96 -10.72
CA ALA A 31 -20.16 30.51 -9.66
C ALA A 31 -19.00 31.37 -10.19
N SER A 32 -18.47 31.04 -11.37
CA SER A 32 -17.38 31.76 -12.05
C SER A 32 -17.87 32.94 -12.91
N SER A 33 -19.18 33.02 -13.22
CA SER A 33 -19.77 34.16 -13.93
C SER A 33 -20.02 35.37 -13.01
N ARG A 34 -19.59 36.57 -13.41
CA ARG A 34 -19.68 37.82 -12.60
C ARG A 34 -21.11 38.36 -12.41
N THR A 35 -22.08 37.81 -13.14
CA THR A 35 -23.49 38.18 -13.09
C THR A 35 -24.30 36.89 -13.20
N GLY A 36 -24.60 36.23 -12.08
CA GLY A 36 -25.43 35.02 -12.07
C GLY A 36 -26.81 35.32 -12.66
N GLN A 37 -26.97 35.06 -13.96
CA GLN A 37 -28.15 35.48 -14.72
C GLN A 37 -29.41 34.74 -14.20
N PRO A 38 -30.52 35.45 -13.92
CA PRO A 38 -31.75 34.84 -13.38
C PRO A 38 -32.32 33.64 -14.17
N PRO A 39 -32.30 33.62 -15.52
CA PRO A 39 -32.77 32.48 -16.30
C PRO A 39 -31.92 31.21 -16.11
N THR A 40 -30.61 31.37 -15.89
CA THR A 40 -29.66 30.27 -15.72
C THR A 40 -29.84 29.57 -14.37
N VAL A 41 -30.21 30.33 -13.33
CA VAL A 41 -30.48 29.75 -12.01
C VAL A 41 -31.85 29.06 -11.92
N VAL A 42 -32.85 29.57 -12.65
CA VAL A 42 -34.14 28.85 -12.79
C VAL A 42 -33.93 27.52 -13.53
N LYS A 43 -33.13 27.51 -14.60
CA LYS A 43 -32.72 26.28 -15.29
C LYS A 43 -31.91 25.33 -14.39
N LEU A 44 -31.08 25.84 -13.48
CA LEU A 44 -30.33 25.04 -12.50
C LEU A 44 -31.28 24.37 -11.50
N HIS A 45 -32.30 25.09 -11.03
CA HIS A 45 -33.32 24.54 -10.13
C HIS A 45 -34.12 23.42 -10.80
N GLU A 46 -34.58 23.63 -12.03
CA GLU A 46 -35.30 22.62 -12.84
C GLU A 46 -34.43 21.40 -13.12
N SER A 47 -33.16 21.61 -13.50
CA SER A 47 -32.17 20.55 -13.70
C SER A 47 -31.90 19.77 -12.41
N ALA A 48 -31.82 20.45 -11.26
CA ALA A 48 -31.58 19.82 -9.96
C ALA A 48 -32.79 19.01 -9.46
N THR A 49 -34.02 19.47 -9.70
CA THR A 49 -35.24 18.69 -9.41
C THR A 49 -35.33 17.42 -10.27
N GLU A 50 -34.98 17.52 -11.55
CA GLU A 50 -34.91 16.38 -12.46
C GLU A 50 -33.83 15.39 -12.01
N LEU A 51 -32.70 15.91 -11.53
CA LEU A 51 -31.59 15.11 -11.02
C LEU A 51 -31.97 14.33 -9.76
N ALA A 52 -32.67 14.95 -8.82
CA ALA A 52 -33.15 14.27 -7.61
C ALA A 52 -34.13 13.12 -7.95
N SER A 53 -34.97 13.30 -8.97
CA SER A 53 -35.86 12.24 -9.48
C SER A 53 -35.08 11.10 -10.13
N ILE A 54 -34.07 11.40 -10.96
CA ILE A 54 -33.18 10.41 -11.59
C ILE A 54 -32.37 9.67 -10.52
N ALA A 55 -31.89 10.39 -9.50
CA ALA A 55 -31.13 9.84 -8.37
C ALA A 55 -31.97 8.83 -7.59
N GLY A 56 -33.20 9.19 -7.21
CA GLY A 56 -34.11 8.29 -6.51
C GLY A 56 -34.49 7.07 -7.35
N ALA A 57 -34.67 7.23 -8.67
CA ALA A 57 -34.92 6.11 -9.58
C ALA A 57 -33.70 5.18 -9.75
N ALA A 58 -32.49 5.73 -9.76
CA ALA A 58 -31.24 4.96 -9.81
C ALA A 58 -30.97 4.24 -8.48
N HIS A 59 -31.17 4.90 -7.34
CA HIS A 59 -31.07 4.29 -6.01
C HIS A 59 -32.10 3.16 -5.84
N GLY A 60 -33.36 3.39 -6.23
CA GLY A 60 -34.40 2.35 -6.20
C GLY A 60 -34.05 1.10 -7.00
N ARG A 61 -33.57 1.27 -8.24
CA ARG A 61 -33.11 0.16 -9.09
C ARG A 61 -31.87 -0.54 -8.52
N THR A 62 -30.93 0.22 -7.96
CA THR A 62 -29.72 -0.34 -7.33
C THR A 62 -30.09 -1.16 -6.09
N ARG A 63 -31.02 -0.67 -5.27
CA ARG A 63 -31.55 -1.38 -4.10
C ARG A 63 -32.30 -2.66 -4.46
N GLU A 64 -33.14 -2.64 -5.49
CA GLU A 64 -33.80 -3.84 -6.02
C GLU A 64 -32.77 -4.87 -6.54
N PHE A 65 -31.74 -4.39 -7.23
CA PHE A 65 -30.63 -5.22 -7.69
C PHE A 65 -29.84 -5.84 -6.54
N VAL A 66 -29.45 -5.05 -5.53
CA VAL A 66 -28.75 -5.53 -4.32
C VAL A 66 -29.61 -6.56 -3.58
N ALA A 67 -30.92 -6.34 -3.47
CA ALA A 67 -31.85 -7.28 -2.85
C ALA A 67 -31.90 -8.64 -3.57
N SER A 68 -31.78 -8.63 -4.90
CA SER A 68 -31.71 -9.86 -5.71
C SER A 68 -30.35 -10.58 -5.68
N TYR A 69 -29.31 -9.95 -5.13
CA TYR A 69 -27.92 -10.41 -5.13
C TYR A 69 -27.36 -10.76 -3.73
N ARG A 70 -28.21 -10.79 -2.70
CA ARG A 70 -27.80 -10.95 -1.28
C ARG A 70 -26.98 -12.20 -0.97
N ASP A 71 -27.12 -13.27 -1.75
CA ASP A 71 -26.44 -14.55 -1.52
C ASP A 71 -25.13 -14.70 -2.32
N HIS A 72 -24.62 -13.62 -2.95
CA HIS A 72 -23.41 -13.65 -3.78
C HIS A 72 -22.14 -13.25 -3.01
N PRO A 73 -20.95 -13.80 -3.35
CA PRO A 73 -19.66 -13.40 -2.74
C PRO A 73 -19.29 -11.91 -2.88
N HIS A 74 -19.99 -11.15 -3.72
CA HIS A 74 -19.80 -9.70 -3.93
C HIS A 74 -20.92 -8.84 -3.33
N ALA A 75 -21.82 -9.43 -2.51
CA ALA A 75 -22.97 -8.72 -1.93
C ALA A 75 -22.56 -7.49 -1.10
N ASP A 76 -21.43 -7.57 -0.39
CA ASP A 76 -20.90 -6.47 0.42
C ASP A 76 -20.47 -5.26 -0.44
N SER A 77 -19.94 -5.51 -1.64
CA SER A 77 -19.49 -4.47 -2.58
C SER A 77 -20.69 -3.74 -3.19
N PHE A 78 -21.78 -4.46 -3.47
CA PHE A 78 -23.05 -3.87 -3.90
C PHE A 78 -23.76 -3.10 -2.78
N ALA A 79 -23.70 -3.57 -1.54
CA ALA A 79 -24.23 -2.84 -0.40
C ALA A 79 -23.49 -1.50 -0.18
N ARG A 80 -22.16 -1.48 -0.38
CA ARG A 80 -21.38 -0.24 -0.38
C ARG A 80 -21.74 0.69 -1.53
N LEU A 81 -21.97 0.15 -2.72
CA LEU A 81 -22.41 0.94 -3.87
C LEU A 81 -23.79 1.58 -3.62
N GLU A 82 -24.73 0.83 -3.02
CA GLU A 82 -26.03 1.35 -2.60
C GLU A 82 -25.87 2.50 -1.59
N GLU A 83 -24.98 2.35 -0.61
CA GLU A 83 -24.67 3.36 0.40
C GLU A 83 -24.01 4.61 -0.21
N GLU A 84 -23.04 4.45 -1.10
CA GLU A 84 -22.40 5.57 -1.82
C GLU A 84 -23.41 6.30 -2.71
N CYS A 85 -24.28 5.59 -3.46
CA CYS A 85 -25.36 6.19 -4.23
C CYS A 85 -26.35 6.97 -3.35
N HIS A 86 -26.73 6.41 -2.19
CA HIS A 86 -27.61 7.05 -1.23
C HIS A 86 -26.98 8.29 -0.59
N GLU A 87 -25.66 8.28 -0.29
CA GLU A 87 -24.95 9.45 0.22
C GLU A 87 -24.98 10.60 -0.80
N VAL A 88 -24.73 10.29 -2.07
CA VAL A 88 -24.76 11.29 -3.16
C VAL A 88 -26.18 11.82 -3.36
N GLU A 89 -27.20 10.96 -3.38
CA GLU A 89 -28.62 11.36 -3.42
C GLU A 89 -28.96 12.32 -2.27
N ARG A 90 -28.56 11.99 -1.04
CA ARG A 90 -28.80 12.83 0.15
C ARG A 90 -28.10 14.19 0.04
N LYS A 91 -26.85 14.23 -0.46
CA LYS A 91 -26.10 15.48 -0.65
C LYS A 91 -26.76 16.37 -1.70
N LEU A 92 -27.24 15.78 -2.80
CA LEU A 92 -27.97 16.48 -3.85
C LEU A 92 -29.33 16.99 -3.37
N GLY A 93 -30.07 16.18 -2.60
CA GLY A 93 -31.33 16.59 -1.96
C GLY A 93 -31.14 17.76 -0.98
N ALA A 94 -30.11 17.70 -0.14
CA ALA A 94 -29.79 18.80 0.78
C ALA A 94 -29.40 20.09 0.04
N ALA A 95 -28.73 19.99 -1.11
CA ALA A 95 -28.43 21.13 -1.97
C ALA A 95 -29.71 21.70 -2.61
N LEU A 96 -30.65 20.84 -3.01
CA LEU A 96 -31.95 21.22 -3.55
C LEU A 96 -32.84 21.92 -2.50
N ASP A 97 -32.83 21.45 -1.26
CA ASP A 97 -33.57 22.06 -0.15
C ASP A 97 -33.05 23.47 0.17
N LYS A 98 -31.73 23.66 0.11
CA LYS A 98 -31.13 25.00 0.23
C LYS A 98 -31.51 25.92 -0.94
N LEU A 99 -31.67 25.37 -2.14
CA LEU A 99 -32.12 26.11 -3.33
C LEU A 99 -33.62 26.49 -3.26
N THR A 100 -34.48 25.63 -2.71
CA THR A 100 -35.93 25.87 -2.55
C THR A 100 -36.27 26.85 -1.42
N ALA A 101 -35.41 26.95 -0.40
CA ALA A 101 -35.60 27.84 0.76
C ALA A 101 -35.56 29.35 0.41
N VAL A 102 -35.09 29.72 -0.79
CA VAL A 102 -35.03 31.12 -1.25
C VAL A 102 -36.26 31.44 -2.12
N PRO A 103 -37.15 32.36 -1.71
CA PRO A 103 -38.38 32.65 -2.45
C PRO A 103 -38.12 33.07 -3.91
N ARG A 104 -38.81 32.45 -4.89
CA ARG A 104 -38.73 32.77 -6.35
C ARG A 104 -38.76 34.28 -6.67
N LYS A 105 -39.51 35.08 -5.89
CA LYS A 105 -39.59 36.55 -6.05
C LYS A 105 -38.29 37.31 -5.75
N LYS A 106 -37.39 36.79 -4.90
CA LYS A 106 -36.11 37.43 -4.56
C LYS A 106 -35.04 37.26 -5.64
N TRP A 107 -35.10 36.18 -6.42
CA TRP A 107 -34.18 35.90 -7.53
C TRP A 107 -34.27 36.92 -8.68
N ILE A 108 -35.46 37.51 -8.85
CA ILE A 108 -35.77 38.45 -9.95
C ILE A 108 -35.29 39.88 -9.63
N MET A 109 -35.04 40.21 -8.34
CA MET A 109 -34.79 41.59 -7.89
C MET A 109 -33.35 41.88 -7.42
N GLY A 110 -32.44 40.90 -7.37
CA GLY A 110 -31.07 41.15 -6.89
C GLY A 110 -30.05 40.11 -7.35
N GLY A 111 -29.27 40.44 -8.39
CA GLY A 111 -28.24 39.57 -8.97
C GLY A 111 -27.09 39.18 -8.03
N SER A 112 -26.92 39.85 -6.88
CA SER A 112 -25.88 39.52 -5.89
C SER A 112 -26.30 38.45 -4.88
N GLN A 113 -27.59 38.27 -4.59
CA GLN A 113 -28.05 37.27 -3.60
C GLN A 113 -28.13 35.85 -4.17
N ALA A 114 -28.38 35.71 -5.48
CA ALA A 114 -28.32 34.43 -6.19
C ALA A 114 -26.92 33.81 -6.17
N TRP A 115 -25.88 34.64 -6.35
CA TRP A 115 -24.47 34.22 -6.28
C TRP A 115 -24.07 33.75 -4.87
N VAL A 116 -24.49 34.49 -3.82
CA VAL A 116 -24.26 34.08 -2.42
C VAL A 116 -24.97 32.75 -2.10
N ALA A 117 -26.17 32.55 -2.65
CA ALA A 117 -26.90 31.29 -2.47
C ALA A 117 -26.15 30.11 -3.12
N VAL A 118 -25.68 30.24 -4.37
CA VAL A 118 -24.94 29.17 -5.04
C VAL A 118 -23.60 28.85 -4.35
N ARG A 119 -22.85 29.86 -3.89
CA ARG A 119 -21.59 29.67 -3.14
C ARG A 119 -21.81 29.07 -1.74
N SER A 120 -23.02 29.20 -1.19
CA SER A 120 -23.41 28.56 0.09
C SER A 120 -23.80 27.08 -0.07
N LEU A 121 -23.96 26.61 -1.31
CA LEU A 121 -24.32 25.22 -1.59
C LEU A 121 -23.10 24.30 -1.51
N TRP A 122 -22.00 24.65 -2.19
CA TRP A 122 -20.75 23.88 -2.22
C TRP A 122 -19.52 24.80 -2.28
N SER A 123 -18.48 24.45 -1.54
CA SER A 123 -17.12 25.00 -1.69
C SER A 123 -16.38 24.33 -2.87
N ASP A 124 -15.35 25.00 -3.40
CA ASP A 124 -14.56 24.48 -4.54
C ASP A 124 -14.02 23.05 -4.27
N GLY A 125 -13.57 22.78 -3.04
CA GLY A 125 -13.08 21.46 -2.63
C GLY A 125 -14.19 20.39 -2.47
N GLU A 126 -15.41 20.78 -2.10
CA GLU A 126 -16.55 19.86 -2.01
C GLU A 126 -17.04 19.42 -3.39
N MET A 127 -16.89 20.27 -4.41
CA MET A 127 -17.23 19.93 -5.79
C MET A 127 -16.23 18.96 -6.42
N ASP A 128 -14.93 19.18 -6.21
CA ASP A 128 -13.89 18.24 -6.63
C ASP A 128 -14.05 16.87 -5.94
N GLU A 129 -14.39 16.86 -4.65
CA GLU A 129 -14.69 15.63 -3.91
C GLU A 129 -15.92 14.91 -4.47
N LEU A 130 -16.99 15.64 -4.78
CA LEU A 130 -18.22 15.08 -5.35
C LEU A 130 -17.96 14.48 -6.74
N GLN A 131 -17.19 15.17 -7.58
CA GLN A 131 -16.83 14.70 -8.92
C GLN A 131 -15.94 13.44 -8.85
N ALA A 132 -14.96 13.42 -7.95
CA ALA A 132 -14.13 12.24 -7.70
C ALA A 132 -14.95 11.03 -7.18
N LYS A 133 -15.95 11.28 -6.32
CA LYS A 133 -16.88 10.24 -5.83
C LYS A 133 -17.77 9.70 -6.94
N LEU A 134 -18.35 10.58 -7.77
CA LEU A 134 -19.16 10.19 -8.92
C LEU A 134 -18.36 9.35 -9.94
N ASP A 135 -17.12 9.74 -10.23
CA ASP A 135 -16.21 8.98 -11.08
C ASP A 135 -15.87 7.60 -10.52
N ARG A 136 -15.76 7.48 -9.19
CA ARG A 136 -15.55 6.21 -8.49
C ARG A 136 -16.78 5.30 -8.62
N ILE A 137 -17.97 5.80 -8.33
CA ILE A 137 -19.24 5.07 -8.46
C ILE A 137 -19.41 4.55 -9.89
N ARG A 138 -19.18 5.40 -10.90
CA ARG A 138 -19.24 4.99 -12.32
C ARG A 138 -18.27 3.86 -12.64
N SER A 139 -17.04 3.93 -12.14
CA SER A 139 -16.01 2.91 -12.39
C SER A 139 -16.34 1.58 -11.70
N GLN A 140 -16.88 1.65 -10.47
CA GLN A 140 -17.34 0.48 -9.72
C GLN A 140 -18.52 -0.19 -10.41
N VAL A 141 -19.54 0.56 -10.83
CA VAL A 141 -20.71 -0.01 -11.52
C VAL A 141 -20.33 -0.65 -12.84
N LYS A 142 -19.48 0.00 -13.65
CA LYS A 142 -18.97 -0.58 -14.90
C LYS A 142 -18.30 -1.93 -14.64
N MET A 143 -17.41 -2.01 -13.65
CA MET A 143 -16.74 -3.25 -13.27
C MET A 143 -17.73 -4.32 -12.80
N HIS A 144 -18.66 -3.98 -11.92
CA HIS A 144 -19.56 -4.97 -11.33
C HIS A 144 -20.54 -5.52 -12.37
N VAL A 145 -21.00 -4.68 -13.30
CA VAL A 145 -21.84 -5.10 -14.43
C VAL A 145 -21.05 -5.96 -15.40
N LEU A 146 -19.80 -5.59 -15.69
CA LEU A 146 -18.87 -6.42 -16.46
C LEU A 146 -18.62 -7.78 -15.80
N MET A 147 -18.43 -7.82 -14.47
CA MET A 147 -18.28 -9.05 -13.69
C MET A 147 -19.55 -9.91 -13.73
N CYS A 148 -20.74 -9.31 -13.56
CA CYS A 148 -22.01 -10.04 -13.66
C CYS A 148 -22.21 -10.65 -15.05
N ILE A 149 -21.93 -9.87 -16.11
CA ILE A 149 -22.03 -10.34 -17.51
C ILE A 149 -20.99 -11.44 -17.78
N TRP A 150 -19.77 -11.28 -17.24
CA TRP A 150 -18.69 -12.24 -17.40
C TRP A 150 -18.94 -13.55 -16.64
N GLU A 151 -19.47 -13.50 -15.42
CA GLU A 151 -19.84 -14.69 -14.64
C GLU A 151 -21.02 -15.45 -15.25
N GLU A 152 -22.03 -14.75 -15.78
CA GLU A 152 -23.15 -15.38 -16.50
C GLU A 152 -22.65 -15.98 -17.85
N SER A 153 -21.66 -15.35 -18.48
CA SER A 153 -20.95 -15.87 -19.67
C SER A 153 -20.13 -17.12 -19.34
N GLN A 154 -19.48 -17.19 -18.18
CA GLN A 154 -18.77 -18.39 -17.71
C GLN A 154 -19.73 -19.55 -17.43
N LYS A 155 -20.88 -19.29 -16.78
CA LYS A 155 -21.94 -20.29 -16.54
C LYS A 155 -22.59 -20.82 -17.83
N THR A 156 -22.66 -20.00 -18.88
CA THR A 156 -23.13 -20.42 -20.21
C THR A 156 -22.03 -21.12 -21.03
N SER A 157 -20.75 -20.82 -20.77
CA SER A 157 -19.57 -21.47 -21.37
C SER A 157 -19.41 -22.94 -20.95
N GLU A 158 -19.81 -23.31 -19.72
CA GLU A 158 -19.89 -24.73 -19.31
C GLU A 158 -20.88 -25.55 -20.16
N ARG A 159 -21.73 -24.91 -20.99
CA ARG A 159 -22.72 -25.58 -21.86
C ARG A 159 -22.53 -25.36 -23.37
N ALA A 160 -21.58 -24.56 -23.87
CA ALA A 160 -21.36 -24.42 -25.31
C ALA A 160 -19.94 -23.97 -25.71
N LYS A 161 -19.42 -24.54 -26.81
CA LYS A 161 -18.14 -24.18 -27.50
C LYS A 161 -18.13 -22.74 -28.07
N GLY A 162 -18.27 -21.71 -27.25
CA GLY A 162 -18.52 -20.34 -27.73
C GLY A 162 -17.82 -19.24 -26.95
N VAL A 163 -16.55 -19.41 -26.58
CA VAL A 163 -15.77 -18.33 -25.92
C VAL A 163 -15.60 -17.12 -26.85
N GLU A 164 -15.37 -17.32 -28.15
CA GLU A 164 -15.27 -16.22 -29.13
C GLU A 164 -16.63 -15.54 -29.40
N GLN A 165 -17.73 -16.31 -29.38
CA GLN A 165 -19.07 -15.79 -29.63
C GLN A 165 -19.58 -14.96 -28.44
N GLY A 166 -19.37 -15.44 -27.20
CA GLY A 166 -19.76 -14.70 -26.00
C GLY A 166 -18.99 -13.38 -25.84
N VAL A 167 -17.67 -13.39 -26.13
CA VAL A 167 -16.86 -12.15 -26.15
C VAL A 167 -17.32 -11.21 -27.27
N GLY A 168 -17.67 -11.75 -28.44
CA GLY A 168 -18.24 -10.97 -29.56
C GLY A 168 -19.58 -10.32 -29.24
N ASP A 169 -20.47 -11.05 -28.54
CA ASP A 169 -21.78 -10.54 -28.13
C ASP A 169 -21.64 -9.44 -27.07
N VAL A 170 -20.75 -9.62 -26.10
CA VAL A 170 -20.43 -8.59 -25.09
C VAL A 170 -19.79 -7.35 -25.73
N LEU A 171 -18.85 -7.53 -26.67
CA LEU A 171 -18.27 -6.43 -27.45
C LEU A 171 -19.33 -5.68 -28.26
N SER A 172 -20.31 -6.38 -28.82
CA SER A 172 -21.40 -5.75 -29.57
C SER A 172 -22.33 -4.92 -28.68
N ILE A 173 -22.58 -5.39 -27.45
CA ILE A 173 -23.44 -4.69 -26.47
C ILE A 173 -22.71 -3.45 -25.92
N VAL A 174 -21.42 -3.54 -25.61
CA VAL A 174 -20.61 -2.41 -25.12
C VAL A 174 -20.44 -1.36 -26.22
N ARG A 175 -20.14 -1.77 -27.46
CA ARG A 175 -20.10 -0.83 -28.62
C ARG A 175 -21.46 -0.21 -28.91
N ARG A 176 -22.55 -0.95 -28.68
CA ARG A 176 -23.92 -0.40 -28.77
C ARG A 176 -24.16 0.63 -27.68
N MET A 177 -23.67 0.43 -26.45
CA MET A 177 -23.73 1.45 -25.39
C MET A 177 -22.93 2.70 -25.76
N GLU A 178 -21.70 2.56 -26.24
CA GLU A 178 -20.86 3.70 -26.63
C GLU A 178 -21.44 4.47 -27.84
N GLY A 179 -21.95 3.76 -28.85
CA GLY A 179 -22.63 4.37 -29.99
C GLY A 179 -23.94 5.07 -29.63
N THR A 180 -24.74 4.51 -28.72
CA THR A 180 -25.96 5.17 -28.22
C THR A 180 -25.59 6.40 -27.40
N MET A 181 -24.48 6.34 -26.65
CA MET A 181 -23.99 7.42 -25.81
C MET A 181 -23.41 8.57 -26.64
N SER A 182 -22.71 8.30 -27.74
CA SER A 182 -22.19 9.33 -28.66
C SER A 182 -23.29 10.00 -29.49
N VAL A 183 -24.30 9.24 -29.94
CA VAL A 183 -25.49 9.78 -30.62
C VAL A 183 -26.29 10.68 -29.68
N LEU A 184 -26.55 10.23 -28.44
CA LEU A 184 -27.19 11.08 -27.43
C LEU A 184 -26.34 12.33 -27.14
N HIS A 185 -25.02 12.20 -27.07
CA HIS A 185 -24.13 13.35 -26.83
C HIS A 185 -24.18 14.39 -27.96
N ALA A 186 -24.30 13.95 -29.21
CA ALA A 186 -24.42 14.80 -30.41
C ALA A 186 -25.81 15.44 -30.56
N GLU A 187 -26.89 14.69 -30.29
CA GLU A 187 -28.26 15.22 -30.34
C GLU A 187 -28.50 16.31 -29.26
N PHE A 188 -27.96 16.10 -28.06
CA PHE A 188 -28.08 17.06 -26.96
C PHE A 188 -27.18 18.31 -27.13
N THR A 189 -26.05 18.21 -27.85
CA THR A 189 -25.24 19.39 -28.20
C THR A 189 -25.91 20.23 -29.29
N LYS A 190 -26.64 19.60 -30.21
CA LYS A 190 -27.43 20.29 -31.24
C LYS A 190 -28.57 21.13 -30.63
N GLN A 191 -29.31 20.58 -29.67
CA GLN A 191 -30.35 21.34 -28.95
C GLN A 191 -29.80 22.50 -28.10
N ALA A 192 -28.56 22.40 -27.61
CA ALA A 192 -27.93 23.50 -26.87
C ALA A 192 -27.54 24.70 -27.77
N GLN A 193 -27.49 24.52 -29.09
CA GLN A 193 -27.20 25.58 -30.07
C GLN A 193 -28.47 26.16 -30.75
N GLU A 194 -29.60 25.44 -30.76
CA GLU A 194 -30.82 25.88 -31.48
C GLU A 194 -31.85 26.64 -30.62
N ASP A 195 -31.68 26.73 -29.30
CA ASP A 195 -32.62 27.43 -28.38
C ASP A 195 -32.41 28.98 -28.36
N GLN A 196 -32.49 29.64 -29.52
CA GLN A 196 -32.56 31.11 -29.63
C GLN A 196 -33.91 31.70 -30.05
N ASP A 197 -34.97 30.91 -30.31
CA ASP A 197 -36.30 31.45 -30.59
C ASP A 197 -37.41 30.86 -29.70
N PRO A 198 -38.41 31.66 -29.28
CA PRO A 198 -39.42 31.21 -28.33
C PRO A 198 -40.72 30.75 -29.02
N ILE A 199 -41.42 29.83 -28.33
CA ILE A 199 -42.83 29.42 -28.47
C ILE A 199 -43.10 28.20 -29.37
N SER A 200 -43.33 27.03 -28.77
CA SER A 200 -44.69 26.48 -28.58
C SER A 200 -44.65 25.13 -27.87
N SER A 201 -45.63 24.94 -27.00
CA SER A 201 -45.95 23.72 -26.27
C SER A 201 -46.43 22.60 -27.20
N SER A 202 -45.73 21.46 -27.21
CA SER A 202 -46.37 20.14 -27.28
C SER A 202 -45.38 19.06 -26.82
N GLU A 203 -45.92 18.02 -26.18
CA GLU A 203 -45.23 16.86 -25.61
C GLU A 203 -44.11 16.32 -26.51
N SER A 204 -42.89 16.14 -25.97
CA SER A 204 -41.73 15.82 -26.81
C SER A 204 -41.70 14.33 -27.23
N PRO A 205 -41.46 14.01 -28.51
CA PRO A 205 -41.45 12.64 -29.06
C PRO A 205 -40.22 11.79 -28.67
N ILE A 206 -39.36 12.31 -27.78
CA ILE A 206 -38.02 11.81 -27.47
C ILE A 206 -38.05 10.36 -26.98
N PHE A 207 -39.08 9.99 -26.22
CA PHE A 207 -39.20 8.65 -25.63
C PHE A 207 -39.64 7.57 -26.64
N LYS A 208 -40.34 7.95 -27.72
CA LYS A 208 -40.77 6.98 -28.76
C LYS A 208 -39.68 6.71 -29.79
N GLN A 209 -38.80 7.68 -30.04
CA GLN A 209 -37.75 7.54 -31.05
C GLN A 209 -36.51 6.81 -30.48
N ALA A 210 -36.14 7.04 -29.21
CA ALA A 210 -35.09 6.29 -28.52
C ALA A 210 -35.37 4.78 -28.45
N ALA A 211 -36.66 4.39 -28.39
CA ALA A 211 -37.07 2.98 -28.44
C ALA A 211 -36.98 2.37 -29.86
N ALA A 212 -37.08 3.19 -30.92
CA ALA A 212 -37.05 2.72 -32.31
C ALA A 212 -35.62 2.60 -32.88
N THR A 213 -34.67 3.41 -32.42
CA THR A 213 -33.26 3.34 -32.85
C THR A 213 -32.48 2.18 -32.24
N ALA A 214 -33.02 1.51 -31.21
CA ALA A 214 -32.43 0.32 -30.61
C ALA A 214 -32.41 -0.92 -31.53
N THR A 215 -33.02 -0.83 -32.72
CA THR A 215 -33.29 -1.98 -33.61
C THR A 215 -32.59 -1.97 -34.98
N SER A 216 -31.67 -1.04 -35.28
CA SER A 216 -30.92 -1.09 -36.55
C SER A 216 -29.40 -0.92 -36.36
N PRO A 217 -28.57 -1.80 -36.95
CA PRO A 217 -27.12 -1.74 -36.84
C PRO A 217 -26.56 -0.82 -37.93
N LEU A 218 -25.70 0.12 -37.57
CA LEU A 218 -24.61 0.73 -38.37
C LEU A 218 -23.94 1.79 -37.48
N ALA A 219 -22.77 1.49 -36.92
CA ALA A 219 -21.44 1.79 -37.47
C ALA A 219 -21.02 3.24 -37.19
N LEU A 220 -19.89 3.43 -36.50
CA LEU A 220 -18.77 4.28 -36.92
C LEU A 220 -17.63 4.31 -35.86
N ASP A 221 -16.41 4.39 -36.41
CA ASP A 221 -15.14 4.90 -35.89
C ASP A 221 -14.35 4.14 -34.80
N ALA A 222 -13.72 3.07 -35.26
CA ALA A 222 -12.52 2.49 -34.67
C ALA A 222 -11.28 3.39 -34.87
N THR A 223 -11.03 4.33 -33.95
CA THR A 223 -9.72 5.02 -33.88
C THR A 223 -9.04 5.01 -32.51
N SER A 224 -9.60 4.38 -31.47
CA SER A 224 -8.81 4.00 -30.29
C SER A 224 -8.09 2.68 -30.56
N GLN A 225 -6.77 2.72 -30.72
CA GLN A 225 -5.95 1.49 -30.72
C GLN A 225 -6.26 0.73 -29.42
N ASN A 226 -6.70 -0.52 -29.53
CA ASN A 226 -6.87 -1.39 -28.37
C ASN A 226 -5.55 -1.39 -27.57
N PRO A 227 -5.60 -1.18 -26.25
CA PRO A 227 -4.38 -1.12 -25.45
C PRO A 227 -3.61 -2.44 -25.55
N SER A 228 -2.29 -2.36 -25.63
CA SER A 228 -1.45 -3.56 -25.71
C SER A 228 -1.56 -4.38 -24.42
N VAL A 229 -1.30 -5.68 -24.51
CA VAL A 229 -1.26 -6.59 -23.34
C VAL A 229 -0.36 -6.04 -22.24
N GLU A 230 0.78 -5.46 -22.63
CA GLU A 230 1.75 -4.86 -21.70
C GLU A 230 1.19 -3.61 -21.01
N GLN A 231 0.47 -2.74 -21.73
CA GLN A 231 -0.18 -1.57 -21.15
C GLN A 231 -1.26 -1.96 -20.13
N ILE A 232 -2.06 -2.98 -20.45
CA ILE A 232 -3.09 -3.51 -19.55
C ILE A 232 -2.43 -4.12 -18.30
N ALA A 233 -1.43 -4.99 -18.48
CA ALA A 233 -0.71 -5.62 -17.39
C ALA A 233 -0.06 -4.59 -16.46
N ASN A 234 0.60 -3.57 -17.01
CA ASN A 234 1.17 -2.48 -16.23
C ASN A 234 0.12 -1.75 -15.40
N LYS A 235 -1.08 -1.51 -15.95
CA LYS A 235 -2.17 -0.85 -15.20
C LYS A 235 -2.71 -1.71 -14.06
N ILE A 236 -2.77 -3.02 -14.24
CA ILE A 236 -3.15 -3.99 -13.19
C ILE A 236 -2.07 -4.01 -12.10
N LEU A 237 -0.80 -4.07 -12.48
CA LEU A 237 0.36 -4.05 -11.58
C LEU A 237 0.42 -2.74 -10.76
N GLU A 238 0.14 -1.59 -11.39
CA GLU A 238 -0.03 -0.31 -10.70
C GLU A 238 -1.12 -0.39 -9.62
N GLY A 239 -2.25 -1.01 -9.93
CA GLY A 239 -3.32 -1.23 -8.96
C GLY A 239 -2.91 -2.14 -7.81
N LEU A 240 -2.13 -3.20 -8.06
CA LEU A 240 -1.62 -4.09 -7.01
C LEU A 240 -0.59 -3.40 -6.12
N ARG A 241 0.18 -2.46 -6.65
CA ARG A 241 1.21 -1.72 -5.93
C ARG A 241 0.61 -0.89 -4.78
N PHE A 242 1.29 -0.89 -3.65
CA PHE A 242 0.98 -0.01 -2.52
C PHE A 242 2.26 0.67 -2.02
N GLU A 243 2.09 1.80 -1.33
CA GLU A 243 3.21 2.55 -0.77
C GLU A 243 3.97 1.70 0.27
N GLY A 244 5.27 1.54 0.06
CA GLY A 244 6.12 0.75 0.95
C GLY A 244 6.28 -0.72 0.56
N MET A 245 5.70 -1.18 -0.56
CA MET A 245 5.72 -2.60 -0.97
C MET A 245 7.13 -3.21 -1.01
N THR A 246 8.13 -2.50 -1.54
CA THR A 246 9.53 -2.98 -1.63
C THR A 246 10.43 -2.44 -0.53
N THR A 247 9.96 -1.44 0.22
CA THR A 247 10.79 -0.66 1.16
C THR A 247 11.43 -1.53 2.24
N ARG A 248 10.73 -2.54 2.76
CA ARG A 248 11.34 -3.43 3.77
C ARG A 248 12.49 -4.25 3.19
N ALA A 249 12.30 -4.83 2.00
CA ALA A 249 13.33 -5.65 1.34
C ALA A 249 14.59 -4.84 1.04
N GLU A 250 14.43 -3.60 0.59
CA GLU A 250 15.54 -2.66 0.32
C GLU A 250 16.32 -2.33 1.60
N ARG A 251 15.61 -2.14 2.73
CA ARG A 251 16.20 -1.77 4.03
C ARG A 251 16.93 -2.88 4.75
N ILE A 252 16.59 -4.15 4.49
CA ILE A 252 17.34 -5.25 5.10
C ILE A 252 18.78 -5.15 4.61
N PRO A 253 19.78 -5.04 5.51
CA PRO A 253 21.18 -4.96 5.11
C PRO A 253 21.57 -6.16 4.25
N THR A 254 22.53 -5.98 3.34
CA THR A 254 23.20 -7.14 2.74
C THR A 254 23.94 -7.91 3.84
N ALA A 255 24.02 -9.23 3.69
CA ALA A 255 24.82 -10.05 4.60
C ALA A 255 26.26 -9.52 4.66
N TYR A 256 26.85 -9.52 5.85
CA TYR A 256 28.25 -9.14 6.01
C TYR A 256 29.12 -10.11 5.19
N PRO A 257 30.21 -9.66 4.55
CA PRO A 257 31.05 -10.55 3.74
C PRO A 257 31.40 -11.84 4.50
N GLU A 258 31.34 -12.96 3.79
CA GLU A 258 31.64 -14.30 4.31
C GLU A 258 30.66 -14.89 5.34
N THR A 259 29.65 -14.13 5.80
CA THR A 259 28.58 -14.68 6.65
C THR A 259 27.56 -15.50 5.87
N PHE A 260 26.85 -16.41 6.56
CA PHE A 260 25.82 -17.31 6.02
C PHE A 260 26.28 -18.32 4.94
N GLN A 261 27.57 -18.36 4.58
CA GLN A 261 28.10 -19.35 3.63
C GLN A 261 27.86 -20.80 4.08
N TRP A 262 27.74 -21.02 5.39
CA TRP A 262 27.41 -22.31 5.99
C TRP A 262 26.06 -22.87 5.52
N LEU A 263 25.12 -22.03 5.07
CA LEU A 263 23.78 -22.46 4.67
C LEU A 263 23.84 -23.43 3.48
N PHE A 264 24.45 -23.00 2.37
CA PHE A 264 24.55 -23.82 1.16
C PHE A 264 25.74 -24.80 1.19
N SER A 265 26.68 -24.65 2.12
CA SER A 265 27.83 -25.56 2.23
C SER A 265 27.63 -26.69 3.23
N ARG A 266 26.94 -26.46 4.36
CA ARG A 266 26.89 -27.39 5.50
C ARG A 266 25.48 -27.84 5.90
N GLN A 267 24.43 -27.11 5.54
CA GLN A 267 23.06 -27.45 5.98
C GLN A 267 22.35 -28.33 4.95
N GLU A 268 22.52 -29.64 5.10
CA GLU A 268 21.85 -30.61 4.22
C GLU A 268 20.33 -30.54 4.33
N ASN A 269 19.77 -30.34 5.53
CA ASN A 269 18.32 -30.24 5.73
C ASN A 269 17.68 -29.12 4.88
N PHE A 270 18.34 -27.98 4.74
CA PHE A 270 17.85 -26.87 3.92
C PHE A 270 18.01 -27.16 2.43
N LYS A 271 19.17 -27.70 2.02
CA LYS A 271 19.41 -28.10 0.62
C LYS A 271 18.45 -29.19 0.16
N ASP A 272 18.22 -30.19 0.99
CA ASP A 272 17.27 -31.27 0.77
C ASP A 272 15.84 -30.73 0.66
N TRP A 273 15.46 -29.82 1.55
CA TRP A 273 14.18 -29.13 1.46
C TRP A 273 14.03 -28.37 0.13
N LEU A 274 15.08 -27.75 -0.40
CA LEU A 274 15.01 -27.04 -1.68
C LEU A 274 14.85 -27.98 -2.88
N ARG A 275 15.54 -29.13 -2.90
CA ARG A 275 15.65 -30.00 -4.10
C ARG A 275 14.66 -31.17 -4.14
N LEU A 276 14.21 -31.68 -2.99
CA LEU A 276 13.33 -32.85 -2.92
C LEU A 276 11.85 -32.43 -3.04
N PRO A 277 10.95 -33.22 -3.62
CA PRO A 277 9.51 -32.93 -3.60
C PRO A 277 8.90 -33.12 -2.19
N ASP A 278 7.72 -32.54 -1.95
CA ASP A 278 6.85 -32.81 -0.80
C ASP A 278 7.42 -32.57 0.61
N THR A 279 8.36 -31.64 0.74
CA THR A 279 9.06 -31.36 2.01
C THR A 279 8.34 -30.40 2.97
N GLY A 280 7.10 -29.99 2.64
CA GLY A 280 6.29 -29.08 3.45
C GLY A 280 6.91 -27.68 3.64
N VAL A 281 6.50 -27.03 4.73
CA VAL A 281 6.98 -25.69 5.13
C VAL A 281 8.36 -25.80 5.78
N PHE A 282 9.29 -24.92 5.41
CA PHE A 282 10.57 -24.72 6.10
C PHE A 282 10.49 -23.53 7.04
N TRP A 283 10.92 -23.69 8.30
CA TRP A 283 10.79 -22.66 9.32
C TRP A 283 12.15 -22.14 9.81
N ILE A 284 12.42 -20.87 9.57
CA ILE A 284 13.58 -20.17 10.12
C ILE A 284 13.15 -19.44 11.39
N THR A 285 13.58 -19.94 12.54
CA THR A 285 13.22 -19.40 13.85
C THR A 285 14.42 -18.76 14.54
N GLY A 286 14.13 -17.93 15.54
CA GLY A 286 15.15 -17.53 16.49
C GLY A 286 14.89 -16.22 17.21
N LYS A 287 15.81 -15.88 18.12
CA LYS A 287 15.74 -14.68 18.97
C LYS A 287 15.54 -13.39 18.15
N PRO A 288 14.93 -12.34 18.74
CA PRO A 288 14.92 -11.01 18.12
C PRO A 288 16.33 -10.56 17.76
N ALA A 289 16.47 -9.92 16.59
CA ALA A 289 17.74 -9.37 16.12
C ALA A 289 18.90 -10.37 15.94
N SER A 290 18.59 -11.66 15.79
CA SER A 290 19.56 -12.72 15.46
C SER A 290 19.96 -12.79 13.97
N GLY A 291 19.40 -11.94 13.11
CA GLY A 291 19.74 -11.91 11.68
C GLY A 291 18.81 -12.70 10.74
N LYS A 292 17.63 -13.15 11.21
CA LYS A 292 16.62 -13.86 10.38
C LYS A 292 16.30 -13.14 9.06
N SER A 293 15.90 -11.87 9.11
CA SER A 293 15.57 -11.09 7.90
C SER A 293 16.75 -10.98 6.94
N THR A 294 17.97 -10.81 7.48
CA THR A 294 19.21 -10.77 6.68
C THR A 294 19.47 -12.12 6.01
N LEU A 295 19.22 -13.23 6.71
CA LEU A 295 19.30 -14.57 6.13
C LEU A 295 18.23 -14.79 5.05
N MET A 296 16.99 -14.37 5.27
CA MET A 296 15.91 -14.47 4.27
C MET A 296 16.26 -13.70 3.00
N LYS A 297 16.80 -12.47 3.14
CA LYS A 297 17.30 -11.70 1.99
C LYS A 297 18.48 -12.40 1.31
N TYR A 298 19.45 -12.89 2.09
CA TYR A 298 20.57 -13.65 1.58
C TYR A 298 20.10 -14.83 0.72
N ILE A 299 19.19 -15.66 1.24
CA ILE A 299 18.58 -16.79 0.52
C ILE A 299 17.99 -16.33 -0.81
N SER A 300 17.08 -15.35 -0.78
CA SER A 300 16.33 -14.90 -1.97
C SER A 300 17.23 -14.34 -3.08
N THR A 301 18.40 -13.80 -2.72
CA THR A 301 19.37 -13.20 -3.65
C THR A 301 20.55 -14.10 -4.00
N HIS A 302 20.70 -15.25 -3.33
CA HIS A 302 21.87 -16.10 -3.50
C HIS A 302 21.82 -16.88 -4.82
N GLN A 303 22.93 -16.91 -5.56
CA GLN A 303 23.02 -17.57 -6.86
C GLN A 303 22.64 -19.06 -6.81
N SER A 304 23.04 -19.77 -5.75
CA SER A 304 22.79 -21.21 -5.61
C SER A 304 21.32 -21.54 -5.37
N LEU A 305 20.50 -20.59 -4.90
CA LEU A 305 19.08 -20.83 -4.63
C LEU A 305 18.39 -21.36 -5.88
N ARG A 306 18.57 -20.66 -7.01
CA ARG A 306 17.98 -21.06 -8.29
C ARG A 306 18.45 -22.46 -8.71
N SER A 307 19.73 -22.76 -8.55
CA SER A 307 20.28 -24.08 -8.91
C SER A 307 19.60 -25.23 -8.15
N TYR A 308 19.39 -25.09 -6.83
CA TYR A 308 18.69 -26.11 -6.04
C TYR A 308 17.20 -26.20 -6.37
N LEU A 309 16.53 -25.06 -6.55
CA LEU A 309 15.11 -25.03 -6.92
C LEU A 309 14.87 -25.56 -8.33
N HIS A 310 15.80 -25.39 -9.28
CA HIS A 310 15.71 -26.00 -10.60
C HIS A 310 15.76 -27.52 -10.54
N ALA A 311 16.54 -28.10 -9.62
CA ALA A 311 16.55 -29.54 -9.41
C ALA A 311 15.16 -30.07 -8.96
N TRP A 312 14.44 -29.29 -8.15
CA TRP A 312 13.05 -29.59 -7.78
C TRP A 312 12.07 -29.31 -8.91
N ALA A 313 12.25 -28.22 -9.65
CA ALA A 313 11.31 -27.80 -10.68
C ALA A 313 11.34 -28.70 -11.92
N GLY A 314 12.49 -29.31 -12.22
CA GLY A 314 12.69 -30.11 -13.42
C GLY A 314 12.57 -29.24 -14.67
N GLU A 315 11.66 -29.63 -15.57
CA GLU A 315 11.37 -28.89 -16.81
C GLU A 315 10.37 -27.74 -16.60
N ALA A 316 9.69 -27.68 -15.45
CA ALA A 316 8.73 -26.63 -15.17
C ALA A 316 9.42 -25.28 -14.93
N GLU A 317 8.74 -24.21 -15.32
CA GLU A 317 9.23 -22.85 -15.09
C GLU A 317 9.31 -22.55 -13.58
N LEU A 318 10.39 -21.92 -13.13
CA LEU A 318 10.55 -21.58 -11.71
C LEU A 318 10.13 -20.13 -11.43
N LEU A 319 9.12 -19.96 -10.57
CA LEU A 319 8.67 -18.67 -10.06
C LEU A 319 9.12 -18.50 -8.60
N ILE A 320 9.71 -17.36 -8.27
CA ILE A 320 10.18 -17.06 -6.91
C ILE A 320 9.57 -15.74 -6.45
N ALA A 321 8.95 -15.74 -5.27
CA ALA A 321 8.44 -14.54 -4.63
C ALA A 321 8.96 -14.43 -3.19
N SER A 322 9.23 -13.19 -2.76
CA SER A 322 9.70 -12.89 -1.40
C SER A 322 8.89 -11.76 -0.78
N ILE A 323 8.43 -11.96 0.45
CA ILE A 323 7.57 -11.03 1.18
C ILE A 323 8.21 -10.79 2.54
N TYR A 324 8.29 -9.52 2.94
CA TYR A 324 8.95 -9.12 4.18
C TYR A 324 7.99 -8.26 5.00
N PHE A 325 7.45 -8.83 6.07
CA PHE A 325 6.66 -8.04 7.02
C PHE A 325 7.55 -7.05 7.76
N TRP A 326 6.96 -5.91 8.13
CA TRP A 326 7.63 -4.89 8.92
C TRP A 326 6.70 -4.34 10.00
N GLY A 327 6.94 -4.73 11.25
CA GLY A 327 6.12 -4.34 12.41
C GLY A 327 5.99 -2.81 12.57
N PRO A 328 7.11 -2.05 12.55
CA PRO A 328 7.10 -0.58 12.52
C PRO A 328 6.57 0.03 11.22
N GLY A 329 6.27 -0.76 10.20
CA GLY A 329 5.74 -0.34 8.91
C GLY A 329 4.24 -0.01 8.93
N SER A 330 3.73 0.29 7.74
CA SER A 330 2.32 0.65 7.54
C SER A 330 1.37 -0.52 7.73
N ARG A 331 0.07 -0.23 7.89
CA ARG A 331 -0.93 -1.28 8.09
C ARG A 331 -0.97 -2.28 6.94
N ILE A 332 -0.88 -1.81 5.70
CA ILE A 332 -0.86 -2.68 4.51
C ILE A 332 0.41 -3.55 4.47
N GLN A 333 1.56 -3.04 4.91
CA GLN A 333 2.82 -3.81 5.00
C GLN A 333 2.79 -4.96 6.00
N LYS A 334 1.75 -5.07 6.83
CA LYS A 334 1.57 -6.11 7.86
C LYS A 334 0.19 -6.74 7.84
N SER A 335 -0.52 -6.63 6.72
CA SER A 335 -1.84 -7.24 6.53
C SER A 335 -1.79 -8.37 5.50
N ARG A 336 -2.87 -9.16 5.47
CA ARG A 336 -3.07 -10.25 4.49
C ARG A 336 -3.24 -9.70 3.08
N ASP A 337 -3.86 -8.52 2.96
CA ASP A 337 -4.04 -7.84 1.67
C ASP A 337 -2.69 -7.43 1.10
N GLY A 338 -1.79 -6.89 1.93
CA GLY A 338 -0.43 -6.57 1.50
C GLY A 338 0.34 -7.79 1.05
N LEU A 339 0.24 -8.91 1.78
CA LEU A 339 0.86 -10.17 1.40
C LEU A 339 0.38 -10.64 0.02
N LEU A 340 -0.94 -10.70 -0.22
CA LEU A 340 -1.47 -11.15 -1.52
C LEU A 340 -1.15 -10.18 -2.64
N ARG A 341 -1.28 -8.88 -2.42
CA ARG A 341 -0.94 -7.87 -3.42
C ARG A 341 0.54 -7.94 -3.81
N SER A 342 1.44 -8.11 -2.84
CA SER A 342 2.87 -8.30 -3.09
C SER A 342 3.17 -9.59 -3.84
N LEU A 343 2.47 -10.69 -3.52
CA LEU A 343 2.62 -11.97 -4.20
C LEU A 343 2.18 -11.87 -5.67
N LEU A 344 0.94 -11.42 -5.90
CA LEU A 344 0.37 -11.24 -7.24
C LEU A 344 1.20 -10.26 -8.06
N TYR A 345 1.64 -9.14 -7.47
CA TYR A 345 2.49 -8.17 -8.14
C TYR A 345 3.80 -8.82 -8.63
N GLN A 346 4.50 -9.57 -7.77
CA GLN A 346 5.77 -10.22 -8.14
C GLN A 346 5.57 -11.26 -9.24
N LEU A 347 4.52 -12.08 -9.15
CA LEU A 347 4.27 -13.17 -10.11
C LEU A 347 3.79 -12.65 -11.46
N LEU A 348 2.84 -11.71 -11.48
CA LEU A 348 2.35 -11.09 -12.71
C LEU A 348 3.37 -10.14 -13.34
N SER A 349 4.34 -9.60 -12.59
CA SER A 349 5.46 -8.86 -13.19
C SER A 349 6.39 -9.78 -14.00
N VAL A 350 6.53 -11.04 -13.60
CA VAL A 350 7.33 -12.05 -14.32
C VAL A 350 6.53 -12.68 -15.46
N ARG A 351 5.22 -12.88 -15.27
CA ARG A 351 4.29 -13.43 -16.25
C ARG A 351 3.14 -12.48 -16.56
N PRO A 352 3.38 -11.35 -17.27
CA PRO A 352 2.32 -10.40 -17.62
C PRO A 352 1.22 -11.01 -18.49
N ASP A 353 1.55 -12.07 -19.23
CA ASP A 353 0.65 -12.85 -20.06
C ASP A 353 -0.48 -13.52 -19.26
N LEU A 354 -0.29 -13.76 -17.96
CA LEU A 354 -1.31 -14.35 -17.09
C LEU A 354 -2.35 -13.34 -16.59
N CYS A 355 -2.16 -12.03 -16.81
CA CYS A 355 -3.08 -11.00 -16.30
C CYS A 355 -4.53 -11.20 -16.76
N ASN A 356 -4.76 -11.69 -17.98
CA ASN A 356 -6.11 -11.95 -18.52
C ASN A 356 -6.81 -13.13 -17.82
N VAL A 357 -6.08 -14.17 -17.42
CA VAL A 357 -6.62 -15.35 -16.73
C VAL A 357 -6.77 -15.09 -15.24
N VAL A 358 -5.81 -14.37 -14.64
CA VAL A 358 -5.72 -14.12 -13.19
C VAL A 358 -6.64 -12.99 -12.76
N THR A 359 -6.84 -11.98 -13.62
CA THR A 359 -7.62 -10.77 -13.31
C THR A 359 -8.62 -10.44 -14.42
N PRO A 360 -9.48 -11.40 -14.84
CA PRO A 360 -10.27 -11.28 -16.06
C PRO A 360 -11.17 -10.04 -16.07
N GLY A 361 -11.85 -9.74 -14.97
CA GLY A 361 -12.71 -8.55 -14.88
C GLY A 361 -11.95 -7.24 -15.05
N ARG A 362 -10.77 -7.10 -14.44
CA ARG A 362 -9.90 -5.92 -14.61
C ARG A 362 -9.31 -5.84 -16.01
N TYR A 363 -8.89 -6.98 -16.56
CA TYR A 363 -8.33 -7.06 -17.90
C TYR A 363 -9.35 -6.64 -18.96
N SER A 364 -10.56 -7.22 -18.92
CA SER A 364 -11.64 -6.88 -19.86
C SER A 364 -12.08 -5.42 -19.73
N LEU A 365 -12.12 -4.87 -18.51
CA LEU A 365 -12.44 -3.45 -18.31
C LEU A 365 -11.41 -2.54 -19.01
N LEU A 366 -10.11 -2.86 -18.90
CA LEU A 366 -9.05 -2.08 -19.53
C LEU A 366 -9.00 -2.25 -21.04
N GLU A 367 -9.29 -3.46 -21.52
CA GLU A 367 -9.41 -3.75 -22.95
C GLU A 367 -10.55 -2.96 -23.61
N LEU A 368 -11.69 -2.86 -22.92
CA LEU A 368 -12.88 -2.15 -23.42
C LEU A 368 -12.80 -0.63 -23.24
N ALA A 369 -12.42 -0.18 -22.05
CA ALA A 369 -12.51 1.24 -21.68
C ALA A 369 -11.17 1.98 -21.79
N GLY A 370 -10.08 1.28 -22.12
CA GLY A 370 -8.74 1.83 -22.21
C GLY A 370 -8.03 1.96 -20.85
N THR A 371 -6.71 2.18 -20.89
CA THR A 371 -5.86 2.28 -19.70
C THR A 371 -5.94 3.61 -18.94
N GLY A 372 -6.66 4.59 -19.51
CA GLY A 372 -6.96 5.87 -18.87
C GLY A 372 -7.98 5.77 -17.74
N VAL A 373 -8.70 4.66 -17.62
CA VAL A 373 -9.72 4.46 -16.59
C VAL A 373 -9.09 4.19 -15.23
N LYS A 374 -9.66 4.80 -14.19
CA LYS A 374 -9.31 4.51 -12.80
C LYS A 374 -9.91 3.17 -12.39
N LEU A 375 -9.05 2.20 -12.10
CA LEU A 375 -9.48 0.90 -11.58
C LEU A 375 -10.01 1.04 -10.14
N PRO A 376 -10.97 0.20 -9.74
CA PRO A 376 -11.41 0.13 -8.34
C PRO A 376 -10.27 -0.40 -7.45
N ASP A 377 -10.37 -0.09 -6.16
CA ASP A 377 -9.49 -0.65 -5.14
C ASP A 377 -9.60 -2.18 -5.12
N TRP A 378 -8.53 -2.86 -4.72
CA TRP A 378 -8.53 -4.32 -4.61
C TRP A 378 -9.31 -4.77 -3.38
N GLU A 379 -10.22 -5.71 -3.59
CA GLU A 379 -10.97 -6.35 -2.50
C GLU A 379 -10.39 -7.71 -2.15
N TRP A 380 -10.56 -8.13 -0.89
CA TRP A 380 -10.02 -9.42 -0.43
C TRP A 380 -10.57 -10.62 -1.22
N ALA A 381 -11.85 -10.62 -1.54
CA ALA A 381 -12.48 -11.68 -2.33
C ALA A 381 -11.86 -11.77 -3.74
N GLU A 382 -11.64 -10.61 -4.37
CA GLU A 382 -10.98 -10.53 -5.67
C GLU A 382 -9.52 -11.01 -5.62
N LEU A 383 -8.75 -10.60 -4.59
CA LEU A 383 -7.36 -11.05 -4.42
C LEU A 383 -7.25 -12.56 -4.24
N MET A 384 -8.17 -13.15 -3.46
CA MET A 384 -8.23 -14.60 -3.25
C MET A 384 -8.62 -15.34 -4.53
N GLU A 385 -9.61 -14.84 -5.26
CA GLU A 385 -10.01 -15.41 -6.54
C GLU A 385 -8.88 -15.34 -7.57
N SER A 386 -8.18 -14.20 -7.65
CA SER A 386 -6.98 -14.06 -8.49
C SER A 386 -5.89 -15.04 -8.09
N LEU A 387 -5.65 -15.27 -6.80
CA LEU A 387 -4.67 -16.26 -6.36
C LEU A 387 -5.04 -17.68 -6.79
N ASN A 388 -6.32 -18.07 -6.65
CA ASN A 388 -6.81 -19.38 -7.08
C ASN A 388 -6.67 -19.56 -8.59
N ARG A 389 -7.00 -18.53 -9.38
CA ARG A 389 -6.84 -18.53 -10.83
C ARG A 389 -5.39 -18.62 -11.26
N LEU A 390 -4.51 -17.86 -10.60
CA LEU A 390 -3.08 -17.91 -10.85
C LEU A 390 -2.56 -19.32 -10.60
N ALA A 391 -2.93 -19.91 -9.48
CA ALA A 391 -2.50 -21.24 -9.16
C ALA A 391 -2.98 -22.30 -10.16
N ALA A 392 -4.25 -22.23 -10.58
CA ALA A 392 -4.78 -23.10 -11.62
C ALA A 392 -4.03 -22.92 -12.95
N ALA A 393 -3.70 -21.68 -13.31
CA ALA A 393 -2.99 -21.36 -14.55
C ALA A 393 -1.54 -21.89 -14.56
N ILE A 394 -0.85 -21.87 -13.41
CA ILE A 394 0.53 -22.34 -13.31
C ILE A 394 0.64 -23.83 -12.98
N GLN A 395 -0.46 -24.50 -12.65
CA GLN A 395 -0.47 -25.89 -12.21
C GLN A 395 0.15 -26.80 -13.29
N GLY A 396 1.21 -27.53 -12.92
CA GLY A 396 1.93 -28.44 -13.82
C GLY A 396 2.86 -27.77 -14.84
N GLN A 397 2.74 -26.45 -15.04
CA GLN A 397 3.59 -25.68 -15.96
C GLN A 397 4.74 -24.97 -15.23
N SER A 398 4.46 -24.44 -14.04
CA SER A 398 5.43 -23.71 -13.24
C SER A 398 5.45 -24.23 -11.79
N ARG A 399 6.55 -23.92 -11.10
CA ARG A 399 6.83 -24.30 -9.72
C ARG A 399 7.11 -23.04 -8.93
N LEU A 400 6.37 -22.84 -7.85
CA LEU A 400 6.44 -21.64 -7.03
C LEU A 400 7.30 -21.88 -5.78
N ALA A 401 8.25 -20.98 -5.52
CA ALA A 401 8.92 -20.86 -4.25
C ALA A 401 8.59 -19.52 -3.59
N LEU A 402 8.04 -19.58 -2.38
CA LEU A 402 7.59 -18.43 -1.60
C LEU A 402 8.39 -18.31 -0.30
N PHE A 403 9.01 -17.15 -0.12
CA PHE A 403 9.76 -16.79 1.08
C PHE A 403 9.01 -15.70 1.84
N VAL A 404 8.57 -15.98 3.07
CA VAL A 404 7.81 -15.02 3.90
C VAL A 404 8.57 -14.74 5.19
N ASP A 405 9.18 -13.56 5.29
CA ASP A 405 9.92 -13.13 6.46
C ASP A 405 9.02 -12.40 7.46
N GLY A 406 9.12 -12.78 8.74
CA GLY A 406 8.55 -12.03 9.85
C GLY A 406 7.07 -12.29 10.12
N LEU A 407 6.62 -13.56 10.19
CA LEU A 407 5.22 -13.86 10.52
C LEU A 407 4.79 -13.27 11.88
N ASP A 408 5.71 -13.13 12.83
CA ASP A 408 5.47 -12.49 14.13
C ASP A 408 5.29 -10.96 14.05
N GLU A 409 5.48 -10.37 12.86
CA GLU A 409 5.24 -8.94 12.60
C GLU A 409 3.88 -8.68 11.93
N TYR A 410 3.16 -9.74 11.56
CA TYR A 410 1.80 -9.66 11.01
C TYR A 410 0.83 -9.06 12.05
N LEU A 411 -0.01 -8.12 11.58
CA LEU A 411 -1.07 -7.51 12.37
C LEU A 411 -2.41 -8.15 12.05
N GLY A 412 -2.81 -9.12 12.87
CA GLY A 412 -4.10 -9.81 12.75
C GLY A 412 -4.05 -11.17 13.42
N ASP A 413 -4.94 -12.07 13.00
CA ASP A 413 -4.95 -13.46 13.44
C ASP A 413 -3.76 -14.24 12.84
N GLN A 414 -2.74 -14.47 13.67
CA GLN A 414 -1.52 -15.19 13.29
C GLN A 414 -1.79 -16.66 13.01
N GLU A 415 -2.70 -17.29 13.75
CA GLU A 415 -3.07 -18.69 13.55
C GLU A 415 -3.79 -18.86 12.21
N GLY A 416 -4.72 -17.95 11.90
CA GLY A 416 -5.38 -17.86 10.60
C GLY A 416 -4.40 -17.67 9.44
N LEU A 417 -3.37 -16.81 9.61
CA LEU A 417 -2.32 -16.64 8.60
C LEU A 417 -1.51 -17.92 8.39
N VAL A 418 -1.12 -18.62 9.46
CA VAL A 418 -0.37 -19.89 9.35
C VAL A 418 -1.20 -20.95 8.64
N LYS A 419 -2.48 -21.10 9.00
CA LYS A 419 -3.42 -22.01 8.32
C LYS A 419 -3.55 -21.67 6.84
N PHE A 420 -3.67 -20.38 6.52
CA PHE A 420 -3.73 -19.92 5.14
C PHE A 420 -2.46 -20.29 4.36
N LEU A 421 -1.28 -19.99 4.87
CA LEU A 421 0.00 -20.32 4.23
C LEU A 421 0.21 -21.83 4.05
N LYS A 422 -0.20 -22.64 5.04
CA LYS A 422 -0.15 -24.11 4.94
C LYS A 422 -1.10 -24.64 3.87
N ARG A 423 -2.32 -24.09 3.75
CA ARG A 423 -3.25 -24.44 2.67
C ARG A 423 -2.66 -24.11 1.30
N LEU A 424 -2.10 -22.91 1.13
CA LEU A 424 -1.38 -22.56 -0.11
C LEU A 424 -0.25 -23.55 -0.42
N GLN A 425 0.49 -23.99 0.59
CA GLN A 425 1.55 -24.99 0.42
C GLN A 425 1.00 -26.33 -0.05
N GLN A 426 -0.10 -26.80 0.54
CA GLN A 426 -0.74 -28.08 0.23
C GLN A 426 -1.43 -28.07 -1.14
N ASP A 427 -2.24 -27.05 -1.41
CA ASP A 427 -3.06 -26.94 -2.61
C ASP A 427 -2.20 -26.80 -3.87
N TYR A 428 -1.03 -26.15 -3.75
CA TYR A 428 -0.17 -25.84 -4.88
C TYR A 428 1.15 -26.61 -4.91
N GLY A 429 1.43 -27.41 -3.87
CA GLY A 429 2.70 -28.12 -3.74
C GLY A 429 3.92 -27.18 -3.82
N LEU A 430 3.77 -25.91 -3.39
CA LEU A 430 4.82 -24.90 -3.51
C LEU A 430 5.90 -25.05 -2.43
N LYS A 431 7.08 -24.49 -2.66
CA LYS A 431 8.14 -24.39 -1.63
C LYS A 431 7.87 -23.20 -0.74
N LEU A 432 7.44 -23.42 0.49
CA LEU A 432 7.18 -22.35 1.44
C LEU A 432 8.28 -22.28 2.52
N CYS A 433 9.07 -21.21 2.53
CA CYS A 433 10.00 -20.90 3.62
C CYS A 433 9.48 -19.69 4.40
N VAL A 434 9.28 -19.87 5.70
CA VAL A 434 8.78 -18.80 6.58
C VAL A 434 9.78 -18.49 7.68
N SER A 435 9.81 -17.24 8.14
CA SER A 435 10.58 -16.85 9.32
C SER A 435 9.68 -16.27 10.41
N SER A 436 10.00 -16.54 11.67
CA SER A 436 9.35 -15.89 12.81
C SER A 436 10.16 -15.98 14.10
N ARG A 437 9.72 -15.30 15.15
CA ARG A 437 10.13 -15.58 16.54
C ARG A 437 9.52 -16.92 17.01
N PRO A 438 10.15 -17.60 17.99
CA PRO A 438 9.64 -18.86 18.56
C PRO A 438 8.45 -18.62 19.52
N TRP A 439 7.42 -17.91 19.08
CA TRP A 439 6.17 -17.79 19.84
C TRP A 439 5.40 -19.10 19.76
N ASN A 440 4.58 -19.39 20.77
CA ASN A 440 3.85 -20.67 20.87
C ASN A 440 3.05 -20.97 19.60
N VAL A 441 2.32 -19.98 19.07
CA VAL A 441 1.52 -20.12 17.83
C VAL A 441 2.33 -20.63 16.64
N PHE A 442 3.61 -20.25 16.51
CA PHE A 442 4.47 -20.73 15.43
C PHE A 442 5.18 -22.03 15.80
N SER A 443 5.56 -22.18 17.07
CA SER A 443 6.25 -23.36 17.57
C SER A 443 5.35 -24.59 17.49
N ASP A 444 4.10 -24.47 17.92
CA ASP A 444 3.12 -25.56 17.89
C ASP A 444 2.80 -25.96 16.45
N GLU A 445 2.67 -24.98 15.55
CA GLU A 445 2.32 -25.19 14.15
C GLU A 445 3.49 -25.73 13.30
N PHE A 446 4.73 -25.35 13.59
CA PHE A 446 5.91 -25.71 12.79
C PHE A 446 6.86 -26.70 13.50
N GLN A 447 6.46 -27.28 14.63
CA GLN A 447 7.31 -28.22 15.39
C GLN A 447 7.83 -29.41 14.55
N PHE A 448 7.05 -29.88 13.57
CA PHE A 448 7.41 -31.01 12.70
C PHE A 448 8.01 -30.56 11.35
N SER A 449 8.07 -29.26 11.11
CA SER A 449 8.68 -28.71 9.91
C SER A 449 10.21 -28.76 10.00
N PRO A 450 10.92 -29.00 8.88
CA PRO A 450 12.35 -28.76 8.83
C PRO A 450 12.63 -27.30 9.20
N SER A 451 13.61 -27.06 10.07
CA SER A 451 13.85 -25.73 10.63
C SER A 451 15.32 -25.40 10.85
N LEU A 452 15.60 -24.09 10.93
CA LEU A 452 16.88 -23.54 11.36
C LEU A 452 16.65 -22.59 12.53
N ARG A 453 17.49 -22.69 13.56
CA ARG A 453 17.45 -21.83 14.73
C ARG A 453 18.65 -20.88 14.73
N MET A 454 18.39 -19.59 14.50
CA MET A 454 19.44 -18.62 14.22
C MET A 454 20.43 -18.38 15.37
N GLU A 455 19.97 -18.35 16.63
CA GLU A 455 20.86 -18.13 17.77
C GLU A 455 21.91 -19.23 17.96
N ASP A 456 21.65 -20.43 17.43
CA ASP A 456 22.57 -21.57 17.51
C ASP A 456 23.56 -21.57 16.33
N LEU A 457 23.18 -20.97 15.21
CA LEU A 457 23.90 -21.02 13.93
C LEU A 457 24.72 -19.75 13.63
N THR A 458 24.43 -18.64 14.30
CA THR A 458 25.09 -17.35 14.03
C THR A 458 26.43 -17.16 14.73
N LYS A 459 26.84 -18.08 15.62
CA LYS A 459 28.13 -17.96 16.34
C LYS A 459 29.34 -17.81 15.40
N PRO A 460 29.51 -18.63 14.34
CA PRO A 460 30.64 -18.44 13.42
C PRO A 460 30.54 -17.12 12.63
N ASP A 461 29.33 -16.69 12.28
CA ASP A 461 29.13 -15.41 11.57
C ASP A 461 29.44 -14.20 12.48
N ILE A 462 29.14 -14.30 13.77
CA ILE A 462 29.51 -13.31 14.78
C ILE A 462 31.04 -13.20 14.86
N ASP A 463 31.76 -14.32 14.81
CA ASP A 463 33.23 -14.32 14.83
C ASP A 463 33.82 -13.62 13.61
N ILE A 464 33.30 -13.94 12.42
CA ILE A 464 33.69 -13.30 11.15
C ILE A 464 33.44 -11.79 11.25
N TYR A 465 32.28 -11.38 11.75
CA TYR A 465 31.93 -9.97 11.90
C TYR A 465 32.86 -9.24 12.89
N ILE A 466 33.10 -9.80 14.08
CA ILE A 466 33.97 -9.21 15.09
C ILE A 466 35.39 -9.05 14.52
N GLN A 467 35.94 -10.08 13.88
CA GLN A 467 37.28 -10.04 13.29
C GLN A 467 37.37 -9.00 12.16
N GLY A 468 36.38 -8.98 11.26
CA GLY A 468 36.37 -8.06 10.13
C GLY A 468 36.10 -6.61 10.52
N SER A 469 35.26 -6.34 11.52
CA SER A 469 34.86 -4.97 11.92
C SER A 469 35.74 -4.38 13.03
N LEU A 470 36.07 -5.15 14.07
CA LEU A 470 36.91 -4.69 15.18
C LEU A 470 38.39 -4.98 14.90
N GLY A 471 38.72 -6.17 14.39
CA GLY A 471 40.10 -6.57 14.08
C GLY A 471 40.73 -5.81 12.90
N SER A 472 39.94 -5.16 12.05
CA SER A 472 40.44 -4.27 11.00
C SER A 472 40.78 -2.85 11.51
N ASN A 473 40.40 -2.51 12.75
CA ASN A 473 40.71 -1.20 13.32
C ASN A 473 42.22 -1.11 13.64
N LEU A 474 42.88 -0.05 13.16
CA LEU A 474 44.33 0.13 13.31
C LEU A 474 44.81 0.07 14.76
N ALA A 475 44.08 0.71 15.68
CA ALA A 475 44.46 0.73 17.09
C ALA A 475 44.24 -0.65 17.74
N ILE A 476 43.19 -1.39 17.37
CA ILE A 476 43.03 -2.79 17.80
C ILE A 476 44.18 -3.66 17.29
N GLN A 477 44.61 -3.51 16.03
CA GLN A 477 45.74 -4.27 15.49
C GLN A 477 47.06 -3.96 16.22
N GLN A 478 47.28 -2.70 16.58
CA GLN A 478 48.45 -2.31 17.37
C GLN A 478 48.37 -2.88 18.79
N LEU A 479 47.23 -2.79 19.45
CA LEU A 479 46.99 -3.38 20.77
C LEU A 479 47.13 -4.90 20.74
N GLN A 480 46.71 -5.56 19.67
CA GLN A 480 46.85 -7.01 19.53
C GLN A 480 48.31 -7.45 19.42
N ARG A 481 49.21 -6.58 18.92
CA ARG A 481 50.66 -6.84 18.90
C ARG A 481 51.31 -6.58 20.26
N LEU A 482 50.81 -5.60 21.01
CA LEU A 482 51.35 -5.23 22.33
C LEU A 482 50.86 -6.18 23.43
N GLU A 483 49.57 -6.50 23.42
CA GLU A 483 48.86 -7.27 24.44
C GLU A 483 47.92 -8.31 23.80
N PRO A 484 48.46 -9.35 23.13
CA PRO A 484 47.67 -10.33 22.39
C PRO A 484 46.66 -11.10 23.27
N ALA A 485 47.04 -11.42 24.51
CA ALA A 485 46.18 -12.14 25.45
C ALA A 485 44.95 -11.31 25.84
N SER A 486 45.13 -10.04 26.20
CA SER A 486 44.06 -9.12 26.59
C SER A 486 43.05 -8.90 25.47
N ILE A 487 43.52 -8.79 24.22
CA ILE A 487 42.63 -8.68 23.05
C ILE A 487 41.88 -9.99 22.80
N ALA A 488 42.54 -11.14 22.90
CA ALA A 488 41.88 -12.44 22.74
C ALA A 488 40.76 -12.63 23.79
N GLU A 489 41.00 -12.23 25.04
CA GLU A 489 40.02 -12.24 26.11
C GLU A 489 38.83 -11.30 25.81
N LEU A 490 39.09 -10.10 25.31
CA LEU A 490 38.02 -9.16 24.91
C LEU A 490 37.14 -9.75 23.81
N LEU A 491 37.74 -10.35 22.77
CA LEU A 491 36.98 -10.94 21.67
C LEU A 491 36.11 -12.10 22.16
N GLU A 492 36.63 -12.95 23.06
CA GLU A 492 35.86 -14.05 23.65
C GLU A 492 34.74 -13.55 24.58
N ALA A 493 34.99 -12.47 25.31
CA ALA A 493 33.97 -11.84 26.13
C ALA A 493 32.82 -11.27 25.28
N ILE A 494 33.11 -10.64 24.14
CA ILE A 494 32.08 -10.17 23.19
C ILE A 494 31.26 -11.35 22.67
N ARG A 495 31.92 -12.44 22.24
CA ARG A 495 31.25 -13.65 21.72
C ARG A 495 30.32 -14.29 22.73
N SER A 496 30.79 -14.48 23.96
CA SER A 496 30.02 -15.11 25.03
C SER A 496 28.81 -14.27 25.44
N ARG A 497 28.94 -12.93 25.51
CA ARG A 497 27.84 -12.02 25.85
C ARG A 497 26.82 -11.82 24.71
N ALA A 498 27.20 -12.07 23.46
CA ALA A 498 26.31 -11.92 22.31
C ALA A 498 25.06 -12.83 22.37
N GLN A 499 25.19 -14.04 22.93
CA GLN A 499 24.09 -15.01 23.10
C GLN A 499 23.20 -15.23 21.86
N GLY A 500 23.79 -15.11 20.66
CA GLY A 500 23.10 -15.26 19.36
C GLY A 500 22.31 -14.02 18.89
N VAL A 501 22.45 -12.87 19.54
CA VAL A 501 21.83 -11.59 19.17
C VAL A 501 22.80 -10.78 18.32
N PHE A 502 22.74 -10.94 17.00
CA PHE A 502 23.69 -10.31 16.07
C PHE A 502 23.69 -8.78 16.16
N LEU A 503 22.53 -8.14 16.30
CA LEU A 503 22.45 -6.68 16.44
C LEU A 503 23.15 -6.15 17.69
N TRP A 504 23.16 -6.92 18.78
CA TRP A 504 23.90 -6.56 19.98
C TRP A 504 25.39 -6.45 19.68
N VAL A 505 25.95 -7.42 18.94
CA VAL A 505 27.36 -7.41 18.52
C VAL A 505 27.67 -6.20 17.66
N VAL A 506 26.80 -5.88 16.70
CA VAL A 506 26.96 -4.68 15.84
C VAL A 506 27.05 -3.41 16.68
N LEU A 507 26.12 -3.24 17.63
CA LEU A 507 26.09 -2.04 18.50
C LEU A 507 27.31 -1.99 19.43
N VAL A 508 27.70 -3.09 20.06
CA VAL A 508 28.85 -3.15 20.96
C VAL A 508 30.15 -2.92 20.21
N VAL A 509 30.37 -3.59 19.08
CA VAL A 509 31.57 -3.40 18.25
C VAL A 509 31.69 -1.94 17.81
N GLU A 510 30.60 -1.30 17.39
CA GLU A 510 30.64 0.10 16.99
C GLU A 510 31.00 1.03 18.15
N GLN A 511 30.46 0.80 19.36
CA GLN A 511 30.83 1.54 20.55
C GLN A 511 32.32 1.37 20.89
N LEU A 512 32.83 0.13 20.84
CA LEU A 512 34.25 -0.14 21.10
C LEU A 512 35.17 0.48 20.04
N ARG A 513 34.76 0.50 18.76
CA ARG A 513 35.51 1.17 17.69
C ARG A 513 35.66 2.67 17.96
N ILE A 514 34.58 3.31 18.44
CA ILE A 514 34.62 4.73 18.84
C ILE A 514 35.53 4.90 20.07
N THR A 515 35.36 4.09 21.11
CA THR A 515 36.17 4.16 22.34
C THR A 515 37.66 4.00 22.05
N VAL A 516 38.04 3.00 21.24
CA VAL A 516 39.45 2.73 20.93
C VAL A 516 40.05 3.84 20.08
N ARG A 517 39.27 4.43 19.17
CA ARG A 517 39.71 5.59 18.38
C ARG A 517 40.01 6.80 19.26
N ASP A 518 39.15 7.07 20.23
CA ASP A 518 39.22 8.28 21.04
C ASP A 518 40.13 8.09 22.28
N ASN A 519 40.23 6.88 22.81
CA ASN A 519 41.09 6.50 23.94
C ASN A 519 41.47 4.99 23.86
N PRO A 520 42.62 4.64 23.24
CA PRO A 520 43.00 3.25 22.99
C PRO A 520 43.50 2.48 24.22
N ARG A 521 43.45 3.06 25.43
CA ARG A 521 43.90 2.38 26.65
C ARG A 521 42.96 1.22 26.98
N LEU A 522 43.47 -0.01 27.02
CA LEU A 522 42.67 -1.21 27.29
C LEU A 522 41.79 -1.15 28.55
N PRO A 523 42.21 -0.57 29.69
CA PRO A 523 41.33 -0.40 30.84
C PRO A 523 40.07 0.40 30.54
N GLU A 524 40.15 1.41 29.67
CA GLU A 524 38.99 2.23 29.28
C GLU A 524 38.11 1.49 28.28
N VAL A 525 38.71 0.68 27.39
CA VAL A 525 37.97 -0.21 26.48
C VAL A 525 37.16 -1.24 27.29
N TRP A 526 37.79 -1.89 28.26
CA TRP A 526 37.13 -2.83 29.17
C TRP A 526 36.05 -2.16 30.02
N LYS A 527 36.33 -0.98 30.58
CA LYS A 527 35.34 -0.20 31.33
C LYS A 527 34.09 0.10 30.49
N VAL A 528 34.26 0.50 29.22
CA VAL A 528 33.13 0.71 28.32
C VAL A 528 32.43 -0.62 28.04
N PHE A 529 33.15 -1.68 27.73
CA PHE A 529 32.56 -3.00 27.48
C PHE A 529 31.74 -3.54 28.66
N ASP A 530 32.26 -3.40 29.89
CA ASP A 530 31.59 -3.87 31.11
C ASP A 530 30.36 -3.04 31.49
N SER A 531 30.31 -1.78 31.05
CA SER A 531 29.10 -0.95 31.17
C SER A 531 27.98 -1.35 30.21
N LEU A 532 28.26 -2.15 29.17
CA LEU A 532 27.27 -2.52 28.16
C LEU A 532 26.57 -3.83 28.56
N PRO A 533 25.25 -3.78 28.84
CA PRO A 533 24.50 -4.95 29.27
C PRO A 533 24.31 -5.95 28.12
N SER A 534 24.13 -7.23 28.44
CA SER A 534 23.90 -8.30 27.44
C SER A 534 22.48 -8.31 26.87
N ASP A 535 21.52 -7.70 27.57
CA ASP A 535 20.15 -7.55 27.08
C ASP A 535 20.04 -6.33 26.15
N LEU A 536 19.32 -6.50 25.04
CA LEU A 536 19.24 -5.47 23.99
C LEU A 536 18.41 -4.25 24.42
N GLU A 537 17.40 -4.44 25.27
CA GLU A 537 16.58 -3.34 25.81
C GLU A 537 17.44 -2.47 26.73
N GLN A 538 18.12 -3.12 27.69
CA GLN A 538 19.05 -2.44 28.58
C GLN A 538 20.21 -1.80 27.81
N LEU A 539 20.62 -2.38 26.67
CA LEU A 539 21.66 -1.80 25.82
C LEU A 539 21.19 -0.47 25.21
N TYR A 540 19.93 -0.37 24.77
CA TYR A 540 19.38 0.91 24.32
C TYR A 540 19.36 1.96 25.44
N GLU A 541 19.00 1.55 26.66
CA GLU A 541 19.06 2.44 27.83
C GLU A 541 20.48 2.91 28.12
N ALA A 542 21.46 2.01 28.09
CA ALA A 542 22.87 2.34 28.31
C ALA A 542 23.44 3.24 27.20
N ILE A 543 22.96 3.11 25.96
CA ILE A 543 23.34 4.00 24.85
C ILE A 543 22.74 5.39 25.04
N GLU A 544 21.47 5.46 25.44
CA GLU A 544 20.75 6.72 25.64
C GLU A 544 21.23 7.46 26.91
N SER A 545 21.58 6.74 27.98
CA SER A 545 22.10 7.33 29.22
C SER A 545 23.49 7.97 29.07
N LYS A 546 24.21 7.69 27.99
CA LYS A 546 25.50 8.31 27.67
C LYS A 546 25.36 9.69 27.02
N LEU A 547 24.15 10.07 26.61
CA LEU A 547 23.87 11.39 26.08
C LEU A 547 23.95 12.43 27.21
N ASP A 548 24.50 13.61 26.90
CA ASP A 548 24.41 14.73 27.82
C ASP A 548 22.97 15.28 27.91
N ALA A 549 22.70 16.14 28.89
CA ALA A 549 21.34 16.64 29.15
C ALA A 549 20.72 17.38 27.94
N GLN A 550 21.53 18.11 27.17
CA GLN A 550 21.06 18.81 25.97
C GLN A 550 20.75 17.79 24.86
N GLN A 551 21.60 16.77 24.72
CA GLN A 551 21.39 15.72 23.75
C GLN A 551 20.13 14.89 24.04
N GLN A 552 19.86 14.59 25.32
CA GLN A 552 18.67 13.88 25.76
C GLN A 552 17.37 14.65 25.45
N GLN A 553 17.38 15.98 25.62
CA GLN A 553 16.23 16.83 25.25
C GLN A 553 15.91 16.72 23.76
N GLU A 554 16.92 16.84 22.90
CA GLU A 554 16.74 16.72 21.45
C GLU A 554 16.36 15.30 21.01
N ALA A 555 16.96 14.28 21.63
CA ALA A 555 16.59 12.89 21.42
C ALA A 555 15.12 12.64 21.75
N SER A 556 14.65 13.19 22.89
CA SER A 556 13.26 13.12 23.31
C SER A 556 12.33 13.71 22.26
N LYS A 557 12.61 14.92 21.75
CA LYS A 557 11.83 15.55 20.68
C LYS A 557 11.74 14.66 19.44
N LEU A 558 12.88 14.12 18.98
CA LEU A 558 12.94 13.24 17.80
C LEU A 558 12.11 11.96 17.98
N TYR A 559 12.25 11.28 19.12
CA TYR A 559 11.46 10.09 19.43
C TYR A 559 9.97 10.42 19.51
N GLN A 560 9.62 11.54 20.13
CA GLN A 560 8.24 12.02 20.22
C GLN A 560 7.62 12.27 18.85
N LEU A 561 8.29 13.02 17.98
CA LEU A 561 7.81 13.30 16.63
C LEU A 561 7.58 12.02 15.81
N VAL A 562 8.56 11.11 15.78
CA VAL A 562 8.45 9.86 15.01
C VAL A 562 7.35 8.95 15.56
N MET A 563 7.24 8.81 16.88
CA MET A 563 6.24 7.96 17.52
C MET A 563 4.83 8.52 17.36
N VAL A 564 4.65 9.83 17.52
CA VAL A 564 3.37 10.51 17.31
C VAL A 564 2.93 10.40 15.85
N TRP A 565 3.85 10.58 14.89
CA TRP A 565 3.57 10.37 13.49
C TRP A 565 3.09 8.95 13.19
N LYS A 566 3.82 7.94 13.67
CA LYS A 566 3.43 6.54 13.49
C LYS A 566 2.07 6.23 14.11
N ARG A 567 1.75 6.83 15.26
CA ARG A 567 0.44 6.65 15.91
C ARG A 567 -0.71 7.24 15.09
N MET A 568 -0.52 8.43 14.52
CA MET A 568 -1.55 9.14 13.76
C MET A 568 -1.76 8.55 12.36
N TRP A 569 -0.68 8.35 11.60
CA TRP A 569 -0.77 7.98 10.18
C TRP A 569 -0.45 6.51 9.90
N SER A 570 0.01 5.74 10.90
CA SER A 570 0.50 4.37 10.68
C SER A 570 1.47 4.29 9.50
N SER A 571 2.35 5.28 9.37
CA SER A 571 3.30 5.40 8.26
C SER A 571 4.65 5.92 8.76
N GLN A 572 5.62 6.03 7.87
CA GLN A 572 6.93 6.61 8.17
C GLN A 572 6.92 8.09 7.82
N VAL A 573 7.62 8.89 8.63
CA VAL A 573 7.73 10.33 8.43
C VAL A 573 8.88 10.65 7.49
N GLU A 574 8.72 11.65 6.63
CA GLU A 574 9.77 12.09 5.73
C GLU A 574 10.86 12.85 6.49
N ALA A 575 12.10 12.73 6.03
CA ALA A 575 13.24 13.36 6.66
C ALA A 575 13.13 14.90 6.67
N THR A 576 12.59 15.47 5.58
CA THR A 576 12.35 16.92 5.46
C THR A 576 11.32 17.41 6.47
N PHE A 577 10.23 16.67 6.71
CA PHE A 577 9.24 17.04 7.72
C PHE A 577 9.83 17.04 9.13
N ILE A 578 10.69 16.07 9.47
CA ILE A 578 11.36 16.06 10.78
C ILE A 578 12.37 17.21 10.90
N TRP A 579 13.08 17.54 9.82
CA TRP A 579 13.93 18.73 9.81
C TRP A 579 13.14 19.99 10.15
N LEU A 580 11.99 20.20 9.50
CA LEU A 580 11.13 21.35 9.76
C LEU A 580 10.56 21.34 11.18
N ALA A 581 10.10 20.17 11.66
CA ALA A 581 9.53 20.03 12.99
C ALA A 581 10.55 20.31 14.11
N VAL A 582 11.81 19.91 13.95
CA VAL A 582 12.86 20.20 14.94
C VAL A 582 13.26 21.67 14.94
N ASN A 583 13.16 22.36 13.80
CA ASN A 583 13.44 23.79 13.68
C ASN A 583 12.22 24.70 13.94
N CYS A 584 11.05 24.12 14.24
CA CYS A 584 9.85 24.86 14.61
C CYS A 584 9.99 25.36 16.06
N LEU A 585 10.30 26.66 16.21
CA LEU A 585 10.43 27.31 17.52
C LEU A 585 9.06 27.65 18.12
N ASP A 586 8.11 28.07 17.29
CA ASP A 586 6.73 28.36 17.67
C ASP A 586 5.76 27.64 16.70
N PRO A 587 4.94 26.68 17.18
CA PRO A 587 3.98 25.97 16.34
C PRO A 587 2.79 26.84 15.89
N THR A 588 2.68 28.08 16.36
CA THR A 588 1.67 29.04 15.91
C THR A 588 2.12 29.88 14.72
N GLU A 589 3.43 29.88 14.41
CA GLU A 589 3.99 30.59 13.27
C GLU A 589 4.14 29.65 12.06
N PRO A 590 3.92 30.13 10.82
CA PRO A 590 4.09 29.33 9.63
C PRO A 590 5.57 28.98 9.42
N VAL A 591 5.84 27.68 9.18
CA VAL A 591 7.17 27.16 8.92
C VAL A 591 7.43 27.16 7.42
N ALA A 592 8.39 27.97 6.94
CA ALA A 592 8.69 28.02 5.52
C ALA A 592 9.23 26.66 5.01
N TYR A 593 8.47 26.01 4.13
CA TYR A 593 8.93 24.78 3.48
C TYR A 593 10.08 25.11 2.51
N PRO A 594 11.21 24.38 2.56
CA PRO A 594 12.35 24.63 1.68
C PRO A 594 11.99 24.28 0.24
N ASP A 595 12.46 25.07 -0.74
CA ASP A 595 12.33 24.71 -2.16
C ASP A 595 12.79 23.26 -2.41
N ARG A 596 12.12 22.52 -3.29
CA ARG A 596 12.44 21.10 -3.55
C ARG A 596 13.92 20.86 -3.87
N ASP A 597 14.57 21.83 -4.52
CA ASP A 597 15.99 21.77 -4.87
C ASP A 597 16.93 21.76 -3.65
N LYS A 598 16.44 22.17 -2.48
CA LYS A 598 17.19 22.21 -1.20
C LYS A 598 17.01 20.94 -0.37
N GLU A 599 16.03 20.08 -0.66
CA GLU A 599 15.81 18.82 0.08
C GLU A 599 17.05 17.90 0.12
N PRO A 600 17.84 17.75 -0.97
CA PRO A 600 19.07 16.96 -0.92
C PRO A 600 20.12 17.48 0.07
N LEU A 601 20.12 18.78 0.39
CA LEU A 601 21.02 19.40 1.36
C LEU A 601 20.59 19.13 2.81
N ILE A 602 19.31 18.83 3.03
CA ILE A 602 18.74 18.55 4.36
C ILE A 602 19.09 17.14 4.83
N LEU A 603 19.12 16.16 3.92
CA LEU A 603 19.31 14.74 4.29
C LEU A 603 20.62 14.48 5.06
N PRO A 604 21.79 15.02 4.67
CA PRO A 604 23.01 14.85 5.45
C PRO A 604 22.93 15.52 6.83
N LEU A 605 22.21 16.63 6.96
CA LEU A 605 22.02 17.34 8.23
C LEU A 605 21.13 16.54 9.19
N VAL A 606 20.01 16.01 8.70
CA VAL A 606 19.13 15.13 9.48
C VAL A 606 19.87 13.85 9.88
N THR A 607 20.69 13.29 8.98
CA THR A 607 21.49 12.09 9.30
C THR A 607 22.45 12.35 10.46
N ARG A 608 23.13 13.51 10.45
CA ARG A 608 24.01 13.94 11.54
C ARG A 608 23.23 14.20 12.82
N LEU A 609 22.06 14.84 12.73
CA LEU A 609 21.18 15.10 13.86
C LEU A 609 20.77 13.79 14.55
N LEU A 610 20.24 12.82 13.78
CA LEU A 610 19.87 11.50 14.31
C LEU A 610 21.08 10.75 14.90
N SER A 611 22.22 10.78 14.23
CA SER A 611 23.44 10.08 14.70
C SER A 611 23.98 10.68 16.01
N GLY A 612 23.93 12.01 16.15
CA GLY A 612 24.38 12.71 17.34
C GLY A 612 23.49 12.47 18.56
N HIS A 613 22.17 12.49 18.36
CA HIS A 613 21.19 12.56 19.44
C HIS A 613 20.47 11.23 19.72
N THR A 614 20.39 10.33 18.74
CA THR A 614 19.75 9.02 18.91
C THR A 614 20.75 7.86 18.83
N LYS A 615 22.02 8.15 18.55
CA LYS A 615 23.11 7.16 18.38
C LYS A 615 22.75 6.00 17.43
N GLY A 616 21.97 6.33 16.39
CA GLY A 616 21.57 5.37 15.36
C GLY A 616 20.33 4.53 15.68
N ILE A 617 19.61 4.81 16.79
CA ILE A 617 18.31 4.18 17.09
C ILE A 617 17.27 4.59 16.03
N LEU A 618 17.27 5.85 15.63
CA LEU A 618 16.55 6.36 14.46
C LEU A 618 17.52 6.56 13.29
N GLN A 619 17.07 6.21 12.08
CA GLN A 619 17.87 6.32 10.85
C GLN A 619 17.05 6.84 9.69
N ILE A 620 17.72 7.52 8.75
CA ILE A 620 17.14 7.85 7.45
C ILE A 620 17.28 6.64 6.55
N PHE A 621 16.21 6.35 5.82
CA PHE A 621 16.17 5.36 4.78
C PHE A 621 15.79 6.03 3.47
N ALA A 622 16.72 6.02 2.52
CA ALA A 622 16.50 6.44 1.14
C ALA A 622 16.44 5.19 0.24
N PRO A 623 15.53 5.14 -0.75
CA PRO A 623 15.52 4.06 -1.73
C PRO A 623 16.83 4.06 -2.54
N ALA A 624 17.31 2.88 -2.93
CA ALA A 624 18.60 2.73 -3.62
C ALA A 624 18.61 3.28 -5.06
N ALA A 625 17.44 3.50 -5.66
CA ALA A 625 17.33 4.05 -7.01
C ALA A 625 17.13 5.57 -6.96
N ALA A 626 18.09 6.33 -7.49
CA ALA A 626 18.03 7.80 -7.64
C ALA A 626 16.83 8.30 -8.47
N THR A 627 16.03 7.38 -9.05
CA THR A 627 14.83 7.63 -9.86
C THR A 627 13.51 7.42 -9.10
N SER A 628 13.54 6.99 -7.83
CA SER A 628 12.29 6.82 -7.08
C SER A 628 11.75 8.18 -6.63
N SER A 629 10.50 8.49 -6.99
CA SER A 629 9.74 9.64 -6.49
C SER A 629 9.39 9.58 -4.99
N ILE A 630 9.97 8.65 -4.24
CA ILE A 630 9.67 8.41 -2.84
C ILE A 630 10.67 9.20 -1.99
N PRO A 631 10.21 10.18 -1.18
CA PRO A 631 11.09 10.98 -0.34
C PRO A 631 11.77 10.10 0.73
N PRO A 632 13.02 10.40 1.12
CA PRO A 632 13.70 9.67 2.19
C PRO A 632 12.95 9.80 3.51
N LYS A 633 12.81 8.68 4.22
CA LYS A 633 11.98 8.60 5.44
C LYS A 633 12.80 8.20 6.66
N ILE A 634 12.35 8.65 7.83
CA ILE A 634 12.94 8.27 9.12
C ILE A 634 12.18 7.08 9.70
N ASP A 635 12.91 6.09 10.20
CA ASP A 635 12.35 4.96 10.91
C ASP A 635 13.35 4.40 11.94
N PHE A 636 12.91 3.39 12.69
CA PHE A 636 13.77 2.68 13.64
C PHE A 636 14.80 1.79 12.93
N LEU A 637 16.01 1.74 13.49
CA LEU A 637 17.06 0.80 13.07
C LEU A 637 16.57 -0.66 13.07
N HIS A 638 15.80 -1.02 14.10
CA HIS A 638 15.26 -2.37 14.23
C HIS A 638 13.95 -2.35 15.03
N ARG A 639 13.10 -3.37 14.83
CA ARG A 639 11.83 -3.51 15.58
C ARG A 639 12.02 -3.50 17.09
N THR A 640 13.12 -4.04 17.60
CA THR A 640 13.42 -4.04 19.05
C THR A 640 13.59 -2.64 19.62
N ALA A 641 14.12 -1.69 18.84
CA ALA A 641 14.19 -0.28 19.25
C ALA A 641 12.80 0.37 19.29
N PHE A 642 11.93 0.04 18.34
CA PHE A 642 10.53 0.47 18.36
C PHE A 642 9.77 -0.11 19.55
N ASP A 643 9.96 -1.41 19.82
CA ASP A 643 9.33 -2.10 20.96
C ASP A 643 9.81 -1.49 22.29
N TRP A 644 11.11 -1.20 22.42
CA TRP A 644 11.69 -0.54 23.60
C TRP A 644 11.04 0.80 23.93
N LEU A 645 10.83 1.67 22.94
CA LEU A 645 10.15 2.97 23.15
C LEU A 645 8.68 2.83 23.52
N ARG A 646 8.02 1.71 23.20
CA ARG A 646 6.62 1.47 23.54
C ARG A 646 6.41 0.98 24.96
N ILE A 647 7.47 0.56 25.64
CA ILE A 647 7.40 0.16 27.03
C ILE A 647 7.08 1.40 27.86
N ARG A 648 6.01 1.32 28.67
CA ARG A 648 5.42 2.48 29.35
C ARG A 648 6.43 3.26 30.19
N HIS A 649 7.26 2.55 30.96
CA HIS A 649 8.28 3.18 31.80
C HIS A 649 9.32 3.95 30.96
N ASN A 650 9.83 3.32 29.90
CA ASN A 650 10.82 3.92 29.01
C ASN A 650 10.26 5.14 28.29
N TRP A 651 9.02 5.03 27.79
CA TRP A 651 8.32 6.16 27.16
C TRP A 651 8.14 7.34 28.11
N THR A 652 7.67 7.09 29.33
CA THR A 652 7.49 8.14 30.34
C THR A 652 8.81 8.83 30.68
N ARG A 653 9.89 8.05 30.83
CA ARG A 653 11.23 8.59 31.09
C ARG A 653 11.73 9.47 29.94
N ILE A 654 11.59 9.00 28.70
CA ILE A 654 12.03 9.73 27.51
C ILE A 654 11.25 11.03 27.33
N CYS A 655 9.93 11.00 27.50
CA CYS A 655 9.12 12.23 27.47
C CYS A 655 9.55 13.22 28.55
N ALA A 656 9.86 12.75 29.76
CA ALA A 656 10.28 13.60 30.88
C ALA A 656 11.67 14.25 30.68
N GLN A 657 12.50 13.73 29.78
CA GLN A 657 13.77 14.36 29.39
C GLN A 657 13.60 15.56 28.46
N GLY A 658 12.47 15.65 27.75
CA GLY A 658 12.16 16.76 26.85
C GLY A 658 11.62 17.99 27.60
N PRO A 659 11.43 19.13 26.90
CA PRO A 659 10.77 20.29 27.48
C PRO A 659 9.34 19.95 27.95
N ALA A 660 8.95 20.39 29.14
CA ALA A 660 7.68 20.02 29.78
C ALA A 660 6.44 20.51 28.98
N ASP A 661 6.61 21.57 28.21
CA ASP A 661 5.63 22.20 27.34
C ASP A 661 5.71 21.73 25.88
N TYR A 662 6.60 20.78 25.56
CA TYR A 662 6.75 20.30 24.18
C TYR A 662 5.49 19.55 23.72
N GLN A 663 4.82 20.09 22.70
CA GLN A 663 3.62 19.51 22.09
C GLN A 663 3.93 18.96 20.70
N PRO A 664 4.39 17.70 20.57
CA PRO A 664 4.79 17.13 19.28
C PRO A 664 3.64 17.11 18.25
N VAL A 665 2.39 16.99 18.70
CA VAL A 665 1.21 17.01 17.81
C VAL A 665 1.04 18.39 17.17
N LEU A 666 1.16 19.47 17.95
CA LEU A 666 1.02 20.84 17.43
C LEU A 666 2.14 21.17 16.46
N VAL A 667 3.38 20.77 16.77
CA VAL A 667 4.54 20.95 15.88
C VAL A 667 4.33 20.25 14.55
N LEU A 668 3.85 18.99 14.56
CA LEU A 668 3.57 18.26 13.33
C LEU A 668 2.45 18.91 12.51
N ILE A 669 1.40 19.42 13.17
CA ILE A 669 0.30 20.14 12.49
C ILE A 669 0.83 21.43 11.86
N ALA A 670 1.64 22.21 12.58
CA ALA A 670 2.22 23.46 12.09
C ALA A 670 3.00 23.23 10.79
N VAL A 671 3.83 22.19 10.75
CA VAL A 671 4.62 21.83 9.56
C VAL A 671 3.75 21.31 8.41
N LEU A 672 2.61 20.68 8.67
CA LEU A 672 1.71 20.15 7.64
C LEU A 672 0.78 21.21 7.02
N VAL A 673 0.49 22.28 7.77
CA VAL A 673 -0.43 23.36 7.37
C VAL A 673 0.33 24.56 6.76
N SER A 674 1.64 24.62 6.96
CA SER A 674 2.54 25.59 6.32
C SER A 674 2.87 25.17 4.90
#